data_AF-A0A6G3SW70-F1
#
_entry.id   AF-A0A6G3SW70-F1
#
_cell.length_a   1.000
_cell.length_b   1.000
_cell.length_c   1.000
_cell.angle_alpha   90.00
_cell.angle_beta   90.00
_cell.angle_gamma   90.00
#
_symmetry.space_group_name_H-M   'P 1'
#
loop_
_entity.id
_entity.type
_entity.pdbx_description
1 polymer ?
#
loop_
_entity_poly.entity_id
_entity_poly.type
_entity_poly.pdbx_seq_one_letter_code
_entity_poly.pdbx_strand_id
1 'polypeptide(L)'
;MDTVFPDQLGTIEEESRAAAQALIGRLKLTTPHAQPPERQNVAFIPVTRAQWKSVLKDADLPRLQQETDETVMEVLLLRTASGTTVGKRLPELLQRLGKSVVTLSAIAGEVSRFSPSRTSAAERRLAADLAQANQREAQALFACLRQGWLESAWGPVHMYAHMAQTIARALETATRNQASIPDEDTYRRTLGLSAEEIGHGSGVAVRARLLAAWAKSPKKLDRRLRQSMKHLIDDSLPLTVKLLNHLAVLALSDRPLEAHRATLLSRDLVASRLKSEPEFTRSVMARHVSKERELLSSHRGQIAYHDAYNRAEHHEEKARAALDMHRAALEGDVKRTATVLLELLGRTVPPGASLSTIRDLLVAEGEQPLCKLLASTIHPGWRNASAHEDFHWDPVDGTLLLGGQPTALQAVLDSVIRARTICHGFEHGVAVAYAQNPSLINWDTEETYVSRDLAILQSAGEVRFSVLEIRRQGSLVRLDVPDFSISDLREAFRVILRGSIADPDVKRWELRQSSRDRLALCVDDTGVRVGLRVSEPLWEAVDPLPFAELPLMVNAMANAGESAEVTASSVLFFAAAHVAGERDRLSHALTHGDSAAKKELISTTKLISTGAKAAADLLENQARRKLLAFAEVLAGESHRLVTAHPWELARGFVPADRALRRHVPCLPWITEAGG
;
A
#
# COMPACT_ATOMS: atom_id res chain seq x y z
N MET A 1 -31.94 7.34 81.15
CA MET A 1 -31.42 6.05 80.65
C MET A 1 -30.56 6.38 79.47
N ASP A 2 -29.27 6.58 79.73
CA ASP A 2 -28.27 6.90 78.71
C ASP A 2 -27.66 5.60 78.20
N THR A 3 -28.09 5.18 77.01
CA THR A 3 -27.44 4.12 76.25
C THR A 3 -26.32 4.74 75.41
N VAL A 4 -25.10 4.63 75.93
CA VAL A 4 -23.85 4.83 75.20
C VAL A 4 -23.70 3.67 74.20
N PHE A 5 -23.76 3.96 72.90
CA PHE A 5 -23.32 3.02 71.87
C PHE A 5 -21.78 2.95 71.88
N PRO A 6 -21.15 1.77 71.79
CA PRO A 6 -19.70 1.66 71.82
C PRO A 6 -19.09 2.06 70.46
N ASP A 7 -17.96 2.75 70.55
CA ASP A 7 -16.99 3.20 69.51
C ASP A 7 -16.37 2.08 68.63
N GLN A 8 -17.05 0.94 68.49
CA GLN A 8 -16.51 -0.25 67.82
C GLN A 8 -16.44 -0.15 66.29
N LEU A 9 -17.17 0.79 65.68
CA LEU A 9 -17.10 1.03 64.23
C LEU A 9 -15.85 1.83 63.83
N GLY A 10 -15.43 2.81 64.65
CA GLY A 10 -14.21 3.60 64.39
C GLY A 10 -12.92 2.79 64.59
N THR A 11 -12.91 1.85 65.53
CA THR A 11 -11.75 1.00 65.83
C THR A 11 -11.50 -0.07 64.78
N ILE A 12 -12.54 -0.66 64.16
CA ILE A 12 -12.38 -1.64 63.07
C ILE A 12 -11.85 -0.99 61.78
N GLU A 13 -12.26 0.26 61.48
CA GLU A 13 -11.72 1.04 60.37
C GLU A 13 -10.25 1.44 60.62
N GLU A 14 -9.90 1.85 61.84
CA GLU A 14 -8.51 2.17 62.20
C GLU A 14 -7.59 0.94 62.20
N GLU A 15 -8.05 -0.21 62.71
CA GLU A 15 -7.29 -1.46 62.67
C GLU A 15 -7.13 -2.01 61.25
N SER A 16 -8.18 -1.92 60.43
CA SER A 16 -8.12 -2.31 59.01
C SER A 16 -7.18 -1.39 58.21
N ARG A 17 -7.18 -0.09 58.52
CA ARG A 17 -6.28 0.91 57.93
C ARG A 17 -4.82 0.72 58.37
N ALA A 18 -4.58 0.43 59.64
CA ALA A 18 -3.25 0.11 60.16
C ALA A 18 -2.69 -1.19 59.57
N ALA A 19 -3.53 -2.23 59.43
CA ALA A 19 -3.16 -3.49 58.79
C ALA A 19 -2.85 -3.30 57.29
N ALA A 20 -3.63 -2.49 56.59
CA ALA A 20 -3.36 -2.11 55.21
C ALA A 20 -2.04 -1.31 55.06
N GLN A 21 -1.77 -0.35 55.95
CA GLN A 21 -0.52 0.41 55.98
C GLN A 21 0.70 -0.49 56.23
N ALA A 22 0.61 -1.42 57.19
CA ALA A 22 1.67 -2.39 57.47
C ALA A 22 1.95 -3.32 56.29
N LEU A 23 0.91 -3.66 55.52
CA LEU A 23 1.02 -4.54 54.35
C LEU A 23 1.58 -3.77 53.13
N ILE A 24 1.19 -2.51 52.93
CA ILE A 24 1.77 -1.62 51.92
C ILE A 24 3.27 -1.38 52.19
N GLY A 25 3.66 -1.17 53.45
CA GLY A 25 5.07 -1.05 53.84
C GLY A 25 5.91 -2.30 53.54
N ARG A 26 5.28 -3.47 53.37
CA ARG A 26 5.92 -4.74 52.97
C ARG A 26 5.90 -4.98 51.46
N LEU A 27 5.06 -4.28 50.70
CA LEU A 27 5.01 -4.38 49.25
C LEU A 27 6.17 -3.56 48.63
N LYS A 28 6.95 -4.18 47.74
CA LYS A 28 7.90 -3.45 46.88
C LYS A 28 7.12 -2.69 45.80
N LEU A 29 6.58 -1.54 46.18
CA LEU A 29 5.89 -0.63 45.28
C LEU A 29 6.89 -0.05 44.28
N THR A 30 6.90 -0.59 43.06
CA THR A 30 7.73 -0.07 41.97
C THR A 30 6.86 0.85 41.13
N THR A 31 7.24 2.12 41.05
CA THR A 31 6.49 3.08 40.24
C THR A 31 6.63 2.69 38.77
N PRO A 32 5.54 2.65 37.98
CA PRO A 32 5.65 2.33 36.56
C PRO A 32 6.52 3.38 35.87
N HIS A 33 7.69 2.95 35.40
CA HIS A 33 8.54 3.73 34.50
C HIS A 33 8.14 3.40 33.07
N ALA A 34 7.15 4.13 32.55
CA ALA A 34 7.13 4.38 31.13
C ALA A 34 8.24 5.39 30.84
N GLN A 35 9.12 5.10 29.87
CA GLN A 35 9.88 6.19 29.27
C GLN A 35 8.83 7.16 28.71
N PRO A 36 8.80 8.44 29.14
CA PRO A 36 8.02 9.42 28.40
C PRO A 36 8.48 9.29 26.95
N PRO A 37 7.57 9.38 25.96
CA PRO A 37 8.00 9.34 24.56
C PRO A 37 9.17 10.30 24.47
N GLU A 38 10.34 9.77 24.09
CA GLU A 38 11.52 10.60 23.92
C GLU A 38 11.04 11.83 23.16
N ARG A 39 11.60 13.00 23.45
CA ARG A 39 11.54 14.10 22.48
C ARG A 39 12.34 13.67 21.23
N GLN A 40 11.95 12.57 20.59
CA GLN A 40 12.33 12.20 19.25
C GLN A 40 11.76 13.31 18.39
N ASN A 41 12.66 14.23 18.14
CA ASN A 41 12.44 15.40 17.34
C ASN A 41 11.77 15.00 16.03
N VAL A 42 10.59 15.60 15.83
CA VAL A 42 9.85 15.79 14.58
C VAL A 42 9.04 14.58 14.13
N ALA A 43 7.72 14.65 14.36
CA ALA A 43 6.69 13.92 13.63
C ALA A 43 6.98 13.97 12.12
N PHE A 44 7.08 12.81 11.49
CA PHE A 44 7.71 12.66 10.18
C PHE A 44 6.83 11.90 9.18
N ILE A 45 5.73 11.27 9.62
CA ILE A 45 4.73 10.67 8.73
C ILE A 45 3.70 11.74 8.38
N PRO A 46 3.78 12.39 7.20
CA PRO A 46 2.79 13.40 6.81
C PRO A 46 1.42 12.74 6.63
N VAL A 47 0.42 13.25 7.33
CA VAL A 47 -0.97 12.80 7.19
C VAL A 47 -1.88 13.99 6.86
N THR A 48 -2.98 13.70 6.16
CA THR A 48 -4.08 14.65 6.01
C THR A 48 -4.85 14.81 7.31
N ARG A 49 -5.70 15.82 7.40
CA ARG A 49 -6.56 16.00 8.57
C ARG A 49 -7.56 14.85 8.76
N ALA A 50 -8.03 14.23 7.67
CA ALA A 50 -8.90 13.06 7.74
C ALA A 50 -8.16 11.84 8.31
N GLN A 51 -6.96 11.55 7.78
CA GLN A 51 -6.08 10.50 8.29
C GLN A 51 -5.71 10.73 9.76
N TRP A 52 -5.44 11.98 10.16
CA TRP A 52 -5.15 12.32 11.56
C TRP A 52 -6.30 11.98 12.51
N LYS A 53 -7.55 12.26 12.11
CA LYS A 53 -8.71 11.86 12.90
C LYS A 53 -8.82 10.34 13.02
N SER A 54 -8.53 9.60 11.95
CA SER A 54 -8.45 8.14 12.04
C SER A 54 -7.36 7.71 13.02
N VAL A 55 -6.17 8.31 12.97
CA VAL A 55 -5.09 8.03 13.94
C VAL A 55 -5.58 8.23 15.38
N LEU A 56 -6.27 9.33 15.68
CA LEU A 56 -6.79 9.60 17.02
C LEU A 56 -7.91 8.62 17.42
N LYS A 57 -8.81 8.27 16.49
CA LYS A 57 -9.89 7.29 16.70
C LYS A 57 -9.33 5.88 16.94
N ASP A 58 -8.32 5.48 16.18
CA ASP A 58 -7.66 4.16 16.25
C ASP A 58 -6.81 4.02 17.51
N ALA A 59 -6.25 5.13 18.00
CA ALA A 59 -5.47 5.14 19.23
C ALA A 59 -6.33 4.93 20.49
N ASP A 60 -7.58 5.40 20.44
CA ASP A 60 -8.58 5.31 21.51
C ASP A 60 -8.02 5.63 22.91
N LEU A 61 -7.13 6.62 22.98
CA LEU A 61 -6.49 7.07 24.22
C LEU A 61 -7.50 7.48 25.31
N PRO A 62 -8.66 8.10 24.99
CA PRO A 62 -9.68 8.39 26.00
C PRO A 62 -10.20 7.14 26.72
N ARG A 63 -10.44 6.04 25.98
CA ARG A 63 -10.85 4.77 26.58
C ARG A 63 -9.77 4.20 27.50
N LEU A 64 -8.50 4.27 27.12
CA LEU A 64 -7.40 3.81 27.98
C LEU A 64 -7.25 4.65 29.25
N GLN A 65 -7.52 5.95 29.16
CA GLN A 65 -7.61 6.79 30.35
C GLN A 65 -8.80 6.37 31.22
N GLN A 66 -9.97 6.07 30.64
CA GLN A 66 -11.11 5.57 31.40
C GLN A 66 -10.77 4.26 32.14
N GLU A 67 -10.08 3.32 31.49
CA GLU A 67 -9.62 2.07 32.12
C GLU A 67 -8.63 2.35 33.28
N THR A 68 -7.79 3.39 33.13
CA THR A 68 -6.92 3.88 34.22
C THR A 68 -7.76 4.42 35.36
N ASP A 69 -8.69 5.35 35.09
CA ASP A 69 -9.57 5.97 36.09
C ASP A 69 -10.36 4.91 36.86
N GLU A 70 -10.94 3.92 36.17
CA GLU A 70 -11.65 2.79 36.77
C GLU A 70 -10.74 2.00 37.71
N THR A 71 -9.50 1.72 37.28
CA THR A 71 -8.53 0.99 38.13
C THR A 71 -8.12 1.83 39.35
N VAL A 72 -7.94 3.14 39.20
CA VAL A 72 -7.63 4.06 40.31
C VAL A 72 -8.80 4.12 41.30
N MET A 73 -10.04 4.16 40.80
CA MET A 73 -11.24 4.08 41.63
C MET A 73 -11.37 2.75 42.36
N GLU A 74 -11.07 1.62 41.71
CA GLU A 74 -11.02 0.32 42.37
C GLU A 74 -9.97 0.28 43.51
N VAL A 75 -8.80 0.92 43.32
CA VAL A 75 -7.79 1.07 44.38
C VAL A 75 -8.29 1.95 45.52
N LEU A 76 -9.01 3.03 45.21
CA LEU A 76 -9.62 3.91 46.22
C LEU A 76 -10.65 3.16 47.09
N LEU A 77 -11.48 2.32 46.48
CA LEU A 77 -12.48 1.51 47.19
C LEU A 77 -11.84 0.49 48.16
N LEU A 78 -10.57 0.15 47.99
CA LEU A 78 -9.85 -0.71 48.95
C LEU A 78 -9.53 0.01 50.27
N ARG A 79 -9.64 1.35 50.36
CA ARG A 79 -9.36 2.12 51.59
C ARG A 79 -10.24 1.70 52.76
N THR A 80 -11.48 1.29 52.50
CA THR A 80 -12.46 0.87 53.51
C THR A 80 -12.58 -0.66 53.59
N ALA A 81 -11.71 -1.41 52.89
CA ALA A 81 -11.74 -2.87 52.88
C ALA A 81 -10.88 -3.47 53.99
N SER A 82 -11.16 -4.73 54.37
CA SER A 82 -10.36 -5.46 55.35
C SER A 82 -8.92 -5.69 54.85
N GLY A 83 -7.94 -5.74 55.77
CA GLY A 83 -6.53 -5.93 55.42
C GLY A 83 -6.23 -7.18 54.58
N THR A 84 -7.02 -8.26 54.76
CA THR A 84 -6.94 -9.49 53.95
C THR A 84 -7.35 -9.25 52.50
N THR A 85 -8.38 -8.43 52.27
CA THR A 85 -8.87 -8.05 50.95
C THR A 85 -7.86 -7.13 50.25
N VAL A 86 -7.32 -6.16 50.99
CA VAL A 86 -6.27 -5.26 50.51
C VAL A 86 -5.05 -6.06 50.06
N GLY A 87 -4.57 -7.00 50.88
CA GLY A 87 -3.39 -7.81 50.56
C GLY A 87 -3.53 -8.71 49.33
N LYS A 88 -4.74 -9.14 48.99
CA LYS A 88 -5.01 -9.93 47.78
C LYS A 88 -5.19 -9.05 46.54
N ARG A 89 -6.04 -8.02 46.61
CA ARG A 89 -6.47 -7.25 45.42
C ARG A 89 -5.54 -6.11 45.05
N LEU A 90 -4.90 -5.46 46.02
CA LEU A 90 -4.05 -4.29 45.74
C LEU A 90 -2.88 -4.61 44.79
N PRO A 91 -2.13 -5.73 44.94
CA PRO A 91 -1.05 -6.05 44.00
C PRO A 91 -1.54 -6.23 42.56
N GLU A 92 -2.68 -6.90 42.36
CA GLU A 92 -3.28 -7.13 41.04
C GLU A 92 -3.71 -5.82 40.38
N LEU A 93 -4.36 -4.93 41.14
CA LEU A 93 -4.78 -3.61 40.65
C LEU A 93 -3.59 -2.72 40.32
N LEU A 94 -2.53 -2.73 41.13
CA LEU A 94 -1.31 -1.97 40.84
C LEU A 94 -0.58 -2.51 39.60
N GLN A 95 -0.61 -3.82 39.38
CA GLN A 95 -0.09 -4.41 38.14
C GLN A 95 -0.95 -4.02 36.92
N ARG A 96 -2.28 -4.04 37.05
CA ARG A 96 -3.22 -3.60 36.01
C ARG A 96 -3.02 -2.12 35.68
N LEU A 97 -2.90 -1.26 36.69
CA LEU A 97 -2.61 0.16 36.53
C LEU A 97 -1.26 0.36 35.83
N GLY A 98 -0.21 -0.33 36.28
CA GLY A 98 1.11 -0.25 35.66
C GLY A 98 1.08 -0.64 34.17
N LYS A 99 0.35 -1.71 33.82
CA LYS A 99 0.14 -2.11 32.42
C LYS A 99 -0.61 -1.03 31.64
N SER A 100 -1.69 -0.48 32.18
CA SER A 100 -2.49 0.57 31.52
C SER A 100 -1.66 1.82 31.22
N VAL A 101 -0.86 2.30 32.19
CA VAL A 101 0.04 3.46 32.03
C VAL A 101 1.08 3.22 30.93
N VAL A 102 1.68 2.02 30.90
CA VAL A 102 2.67 1.65 29.88
C VAL A 102 2.01 1.56 28.50
N THR A 103 0.83 0.95 28.39
CA THR A 103 0.08 0.83 27.13
C THR A 103 -0.30 2.20 26.59
N LEU A 104 -0.88 3.08 27.42
CA LEU A 104 -1.27 4.43 27.03
C LEU A 104 -0.05 5.24 26.56
N SER A 105 1.06 5.17 27.29
CA SER A 105 2.30 5.86 26.93
C SER A 105 2.88 5.35 25.60
N ALA A 106 2.86 4.03 25.37
CA ALA A 106 3.33 3.44 24.13
C ALA A 106 2.49 3.89 22.92
N ILE A 107 1.15 3.87 23.04
CA ILE A 107 0.25 4.31 21.96
C ILE A 107 0.39 5.82 21.71
N ALA A 108 0.49 6.64 22.76
CA ALA A 108 0.78 8.06 22.59
C ALA A 108 2.11 8.30 21.87
N GLY A 109 3.14 7.48 22.15
CA GLY A 109 4.40 7.46 21.42
C GLY A 109 4.23 7.12 19.94
N GLU A 110 3.38 6.16 19.59
CA GLU A 110 3.06 5.85 18.19
C GLU A 110 2.34 7.02 17.49
N VAL A 111 1.34 7.62 18.15
CA VAL A 111 0.60 8.79 17.64
C VAL A 111 1.55 9.96 17.35
N SER A 112 2.59 10.15 18.17
CA SER A 112 3.55 11.25 18.02
C SER A 112 4.37 11.21 16.71
N ARG A 113 4.38 10.08 15.99
CA ARG A 113 5.10 9.94 14.71
C ARG A 113 4.39 10.65 13.56
N PHE A 114 3.08 10.87 13.68
CA PHE A 114 2.23 11.43 12.63
C PHE A 114 2.21 12.96 12.65
N SER A 115 2.33 13.55 11.47
CA SER A 115 2.46 14.99 11.25
C SER A 115 1.23 15.51 10.51
N PRO A 116 0.17 15.93 11.25
CA PRO A 116 -1.07 16.38 10.64
C PRO A 116 -0.93 17.75 9.98
N SER A 117 -1.63 17.94 8.88
CA SER A 117 -1.83 19.23 8.21
C SER A 117 -2.83 20.10 8.97
N ARG A 118 -2.62 21.42 8.95
CA ARG A 118 -3.59 22.44 9.43
C ARG A 118 -4.13 22.18 10.86
N THR A 119 -3.34 21.53 11.71
CA THR A 119 -3.67 21.23 13.11
C THR A 119 -2.87 22.12 14.05
N SER A 120 -3.52 22.66 15.09
CA SER A 120 -2.87 23.53 16.07
C SER A 120 -1.73 22.80 16.81
N ALA A 121 -0.75 23.54 17.31
CA ALA A 121 0.31 22.95 18.14
C ALA A 121 -0.24 22.33 19.43
N ALA A 122 -1.34 22.87 19.97
CA ALA A 122 -2.01 22.33 21.15
C ALA A 122 -2.64 20.96 20.85
N GLU A 123 -3.43 20.86 19.77
CA GLU A 123 -4.08 19.59 19.39
C GLU A 123 -3.07 18.49 19.08
N ARG A 124 -1.94 18.83 18.43
CA ARG A 124 -0.85 17.89 18.16
C ARG A 124 -0.20 17.30 19.41
N ARG A 125 -0.24 18.01 20.54
CA ARG A 125 0.36 17.56 21.80
C ARG A 125 -0.58 16.77 22.68
N LEU A 126 -1.90 16.77 22.42
CA LEU A 126 -2.90 16.15 23.29
C LEU A 126 -2.57 14.70 23.68
N ALA A 127 -2.09 13.88 22.75
CA ALA A 127 -1.71 12.49 23.04
C ALA A 127 -0.53 12.40 24.02
N ALA A 128 0.51 13.22 23.83
CA ALA A 128 1.68 13.26 24.70
C ALA A 128 1.34 13.89 26.07
N ASP A 129 0.53 14.94 26.07
CA ASP A 129 0.06 15.60 27.29
C ASP A 129 -0.81 14.65 28.13
N LEU A 130 -1.65 13.83 27.50
CA LEU A 130 -2.44 12.79 28.18
C LEU A 130 -1.53 11.72 28.78
N ALA A 131 -0.55 11.20 28.03
CA ALA A 131 0.41 10.23 28.56
C ALA A 131 1.19 10.77 29.76
N GLN A 132 1.59 12.04 29.71
CA GLN A 132 2.25 12.69 30.82
C GLN A 132 1.33 12.86 32.03
N ALA A 133 0.07 13.25 31.82
CA ALA A 133 -0.92 13.38 32.89
C ALA A 133 -1.20 12.03 33.56
N ASN A 134 -1.45 11.00 32.76
CA ASN A 134 -1.68 9.62 33.20
C ASN A 134 -0.49 9.05 34.00
N GLN A 135 0.74 9.28 33.52
CA GLN A 135 1.93 8.86 34.25
C GLN A 135 2.07 9.59 35.60
N ARG A 136 1.77 10.89 35.66
CA ARG A 136 1.83 11.68 36.89
C ARG A 136 0.74 11.29 37.88
N GLU A 137 -0.45 10.97 37.39
CA GLU A 137 -1.55 10.42 38.19
C GLU A 137 -1.13 9.12 38.87
N ALA A 138 -0.59 8.16 38.11
CA ALA A 138 -0.08 6.92 38.66
C ALA A 138 1.05 7.17 39.67
N GLN A 139 2.04 8.01 39.33
CA GLN A 139 3.13 8.36 40.25
C GLN A 139 2.62 8.94 41.58
N ALA A 140 1.63 9.84 41.51
CA ALA A 140 0.99 10.43 42.68
C ALA A 140 0.25 9.36 43.51
N LEU A 141 -0.45 8.42 42.87
CA LEU A 141 -1.12 7.32 43.55
C LEU A 141 -0.11 6.41 44.29
N PHE A 142 0.98 6.02 43.61
CA PHE A 142 2.05 5.23 44.24
C PHE A 142 2.71 5.97 45.40
N ALA A 143 2.87 7.30 45.30
CA ALA A 143 3.38 8.12 46.41
C ALA A 143 2.38 8.18 47.59
N CYS A 144 1.10 8.36 47.31
CA CYS A 144 0.03 8.34 48.31
C CYS A 144 -0.02 6.99 49.05
N LEU A 145 0.10 5.88 48.32
CA LEU A 145 0.18 4.54 48.88
C LEU A 145 1.39 4.37 49.82
N ARG A 146 2.58 4.81 49.41
CA ARG A 146 3.80 4.77 50.24
C ARG A 146 3.67 5.59 51.53
N GLN A 147 2.87 6.66 51.50
CA GLN A 147 2.57 7.49 52.67
C GLN A 147 1.43 6.93 53.53
N GLY A 148 0.92 5.73 53.21
CA GLY A 148 -0.11 5.06 54.00
C GLY A 148 -1.52 5.60 53.78
N TRP A 149 -1.87 6.04 52.56
CA TRP A 149 -3.22 6.52 52.22
C TRP A 149 -3.69 7.73 53.05
N LEU A 150 -2.78 8.65 53.37
CA LEU A 150 -3.15 9.92 54.01
C LEU A 150 -4.05 10.75 53.08
N GLU A 151 -5.10 11.35 53.65
CA GLU A 151 -6.10 12.12 52.89
C GLU A 151 -5.48 13.31 52.16
N SER A 152 -4.54 13.98 52.82
CA SER A 152 -3.76 15.09 52.25
C SER A 152 -2.89 14.70 51.06
N ALA A 153 -2.53 13.41 50.91
CA ALA A 153 -1.71 12.91 49.82
C ALA A 153 -2.50 12.64 48.52
N TRP A 154 -3.84 12.73 48.56
CA TRP A 154 -4.71 12.51 47.40
C TRP A 154 -4.90 13.76 46.52
N GLY A 155 -4.65 14.97 47.04
CA GLY A 155 -4.77 16.21 46.28
C GLY A 155 -4.05 16.17 44.91
N PRO A 156 -2.78 15.76 44.85
CA PRO A 156 -2.06 15.59 43.58
C PRO A 156 -2.67 14.54 42.65
N VAL A 157 -3.20 13.43 43.19
CA VAL A 157 -3.85 12.37 42.38
C VAL A 157 -5.09 12.94 41.70
N HIS A 158 -5.98 13.61 42.44
CA HIS A 158 -7.18 14.24 41.87
C HIS A 158 -6.86 15.31 40.85
N MET A 159 -5.84 16.13 41.10
CA MET A 159 -5.39 17.16 40.16
C MET A 159 -4.96 16.54 38.82
N TYR A 160 -4.13 15.49 38.84
CA TYR A 160 -3.65 14.86 37.61
C TYR A 160 -4.74 14.03 36.91
N ALA A 161 -5.61 13.35 37.65
CA ALA A 161 -6.77 12.66 37.09
C ALA A 161 -7.71 13.64 36.36
N HIS A 162 -8.03 14.78 36.99
CA HIS A 162 -8.86 15.81 36.37
C HIS A 162 -8.22 16.40 35.10
N MET A 163 -6.90 16.62 35.14
CA MET A 163 -6.15 17.06 33.96
C MET A 163 -6.20 16.02 32.84
N ALA A 164 -5.98 14.75 33.15
CA ALA A 164 -6.05 13.65 32.18
C ALA A 164 -7.45 13.53 31.57
N GLN A 165 -8.51 13.57 32.38
CA GLN A 165 -9.90 13.56 31.91
C GLN A 165 -10.23 14.75 30.99
N THR A 166 -9.73 15.94 31.33
CA THR A 166 -9.92 17.13 30.50
C THR A 166 -9.26 16.97 29.14
N ILE A 167 -8.03 16.45 29.11
CA ILE A 167 -7.31 16.18 27.86
C ILE A 167 -8.00 15.06 27.06
N ALA A 168 -8.48 14.00 27.72
CA ALA A 168 -9.24 12.92 27.08
C ALA A 168 -10.51 13.43 26.38
N ARG A 169 -11.29 14.31 27.03
CA ARG A 169 -12.45 14.97 26.42
C ARG A 169 -12.06 15.87 25.24
N ALA A 170 -10.92 16.56 25.32
CA ALA A 170 -10.41 17.35 24.20
C ALA A 170 -10.04 16.46 22.99
N LEU A 171 -9.46 15.28 23.23
CA LEU A 171 -9.19 14.27 22.20
C LEU A 171 -10.48 13.75 21.56
N GLU A 172 -11.50 13.41 22.35
CA GLU A 172 -12.82 13.02 21.84
C GLU A 172 -13.48 14.12 21.00
N THR A 173 -13.28 15.37 21.38
CA THR A 173 -13.80 16.51 20.61
C THR A 173 -13.06 16.66 19.28
N ALA A 174 -11.74 16.46 19.28
CA ALA A 174 -10.91 16.51 18.08
C ALA A 174 -11.28 15.42 17.05
N THR A 175 -11.71 14.24 17.51
CA THR A 175 -12.19 13.16 16.62
C THR A 175 -13.56 13.46 16.01
N ARG A 176 -14.46 14.13 16.75
CA ARG A 176 -15.85 14.39 16.32
C ARG A 176 -16.03 15.60 15.39
N ASN A 177 -15.17 16.62 15.45
CA ASN A 177 -15.35 17.86 14.69
C ASN A 177 -15.25 17.67 13.15
N GLN A 178 -16.38 17.36 12.51
CA GLN A 178 -16.56 17.11 11.07
C GLN A 178 -16.84 18.37 10.22
N ALA A 179 -16.54 19.59 10.69
CA ALA A 179 -16.71 20.77 9.85
C ALA A 179 -16.07 20.53 8.47
N SER A 180 -16.82 20.80 7.40
CA SER A 180 -16.53 20.50 5.99
C SER A 180 -15.16 21.03 5.56
N ILE A 181 -14.12 20.29 5.92
CA ILE A 181 -12.75 20.60 5.52
C ILE A 181 -12.64 20.12 4.07
N PRO A 182 -12.15 20.96 3.14
CA PRO A 182 -11.92 20.54 1.77
C PRO A 182 -11.06 19.29 1.77
N ASP A 183 -11.43 18.28 0.96
CA ASP A 183 -10.66 17.06 0.81
C ASP A 183 -9.22 17.41 0.47
N GLU A 184 -8.33 17.15 1.42
CA GLU A 184 -6.91 17.31 1.18
C GLU A 184 -6.46 16.13 0.34
N ASP A 185 -5.77 16.43 -0.76
CA ASP A 185 -5.18 15.40 -1.60
C ASP A 185 -4.13 14.60 -0.79
N THR A 186 -4.51 13.37 -0.41
CA THR A 186 -3.67 12.44 0.35
C THR A 186 -2.38 12.13 -0.39
N TYR A 187 -2.42 11.96 -1.72
CA TYR A 187 -1.21 11.75 -2.51
C TYR A 187 -0.28 12.96 -2.43
N ARG A 188 -0.83 14.18 -2.53
CA ARG A 188 -0.01 15.39 -2.49
C ARG A 188 0.62 15.59 -1.12
N ARG A 189 -0.11 15.26 -0.06
CA ARG A 189 0.38 15.35 1.32
C ARG A 189 1.43 14.29 1.62
N THR A 190 1.23 13.05 1.19
CA THR A 190 2.07 11.91 1.59
C THR A 190 3.25 11.73 0.64
N LEU A 191 3.01 11.71 -0.67
CA LEU A 191 3.99 11.46 -1.72
C LEU A 191 4.46 12.75 -2.43
N GLY A 192 3.70 13.83 -2.37
CA GLY A 192 4.04 15.07 -3.09
C GLY A 192 3.69 15.02 -4.58
N LEU A 193 2.79 14.11 -4.95
CA LEU A 193 2.17 13.96 -6.27
C LEU A 193 0.68 14.23 -6.11
N SER A 194 0.05 14.93 -7.04
CA SER A 194 -1.41 15.07 -7.03
C SER A 194 -2.11 13.78 -7.45
N ALA A 195 -3.36 13.60 -7.01
CA ALA A 195 -4.22 12.51 -7.48
C ALA A 195 -4.40 12.57 -9.01
N GLU A 196 -4.46 13.77 -9.59
CA GLU A 196 -4.53 14.00 -11.04
C GLU A 196 -3.29 13.47 -11.78
N GLU A 197 -2.08 13.67 -11.23
CA GLU A 197 -0.83 13.16 -11.81
C GLU A 197 -0.75 11.62 -11.82
N ILE A 198 -1.47 10.94 -10.92
CA ILE A 198 -1.57 9.49 -10.83
C ILE A 198 -2.72 8.95 -11.70
N GLY A 199 -3.73 9.79 -11.95
CA GLY A 199 -4.91 9.47 -12.73
C GLY A 199 -5.94 8.60 -11.99
N HIS A 200 -7.04 8.31 -12.65
CA HIS A 200 -8.05 7.35 -12.17
C HIS A 200 -7.71 5.93 -12.64
N GLY A 201 -8.31 4.90 -12.04
CA GLY A 201 -8.12 3.51 -12.47
C GLY A 201 -8.43 2.50 -11.37
N SER A 202 -8.41 1.21 -11.73
CA SER A 202 -8.65 0.12 -10.78
C SER A 202 -7.59 0.06 -9.68
N GLY A 203 -7.97 -0.47 -8.50
CA GLY A 203 -7.05 -0.70 -7.38
C GLY A 203 -5.88 -1.63 -7.71
N VAL A 204 -6.11 -2.64 -8.58
CA VAL A 204 -5.08 -3.60 -8.99
C VAL A 204 -3.97 -2.92 -9.81
N ALA A 205 -4.33 -1.97 -10.68
CA ALA A 205 -3.36 -1.26 -11.53
C ALA A 205 -2.77 0.00 -10.88
N VAL A 206 -3.17 0.36 -9.65
CA VAL A 206 -2.58 1.50 -8.88
C VAL A 206 -1.06 1.43 -8.85
N ARG A 207 -0.49 0.22 -8.73
CA ARG A 207 0.96 0.01 -8.74
C ARG A 207 1.62 0.56 -10.01
N ALA A 208 1.09 0.23 -11.18
CA ALA A 208 1.66 0.69 -12.45
C ALA A 208 1.63 2.23 -12.53
N ARG A 209 0.52 2.83 -12.13
CA ARG A 209 0.32 4.29 -12.15
C ARG A 209 1.22 5.02 -11.16
N LEU A 210 1.36 4.50 -9.93
CA LEU A 210 2.29 5.03 -8.94
C LEU A 210 3.74 4.96 -9.43
N LEU A 211 4.15 3.83 -10.02
CA LEU A 211 5.50 3.66 -10.55
C LEU A 211 5.77 4.55 -11.78
N ALA A 212 4.78 4.72 -12.65
CA ALA A 212 4.89 5.63 -13.79
C ALA A 212 5.08 7.08 -13.34
N ALA A 213 4.34 7.52 -12.31
CA ALA A 213 4.56 8.82 -11.69
C ALA A 213 5.93 8.88 -11.00
N TRP A 214 6.37 7.80 -10.35
CA TRP A 214 7.67 7.71 -9.67
C TRP A 214 8.84 7.88 -10.63
N ALA A 215 8.78 7.21 -11.77
CA ALA A 215 9.82 7.20 -12.78
C ALA A 215 10.09 8.60 -13.39
N LYS A 216 9.16 9.56 -13.24
CA LYS A 216 9.36 10.97 -13.60
C LYS A 216 10.22 11.73 -12.60
N SER A 217 10.25 11.33 -11.33
CA SER A 217 10.97 12.05 -10.25
C SER A 217 11.48 11.11 -9.14
N PRO A 218 12.29 10.09 -9.47
CA PRO A 218 12.60 9.00 -8.53
C PRO A 218 13.33 9.49 -7.27
N LYS A 219 14.39 10.30 -7.43
CA LYS A 219 15.19 10.80 -6.31
C LYS A 219 14.38 11.60 -5.28
N LYS A 220 13.41 12.40 -5.75
CA LYS A 220 12.59 13.26 -4.88
C LYS A 220 11.64 12.41 -4.03
N LEU A 221 11.01 11.42 -4.64
CA LEU A 221 10.04 10.56 -3.99
C LEU A 221 10.71 9.54 -3.07
N ASP A 222 11.85 8.98 -3.48
CA ASP A 222 12.68 8.11 -2.61
C ASP A 222 13.09 8.83 -1.34
N ARG A 223 13.64 10.06 -1.47
CA ARG A 223 14.02 10.88 -0.32
C ARG A 223 12.84 11.12 0.61
N ARG A 224 11.66 11.39 0.04
CA ARG A 224 10.45 11.64 0.82
C ARG A 224 10.01 10.39 1.58
N LEU A 225 9.98 9.22 0.94
CA LEU A 225 9.65 7.97 1.60
C LEU A 225 10.64 7.63 2.71
N ARG A 226 11.95 7.78 2.48
CA ARG A 226 12.96 7.53 3.54
C ARG A 226 12.70 8.41 4.76
N GLN A 227 12.41 9.69 4.53
CA GLN A 227 12.07 10.62 5.61
C GLN A 227 10.79 10.20 6.36
N SER A 228 9.74 9.79 5.66
CA SER A 228 8.48 9.37 6.29
C SER A 228 8.53 7.97 6.90
N MET A 229 9.41 7.10 6.43
CA MET A 229 9.49 5.69 6.80
C MET A 229 10.74 5.33 7.62
N LYS A 230 11.42 6.32 8.21
CA LYS A 230 12.66 6.12 9.01
C LYS A 230 12.53 5.16 10.20
N HIS A 231 11.30 4.87 10.64
CA HIS A 231 11.01 3.88 11.69
C HIS A 231 10.94 2.44 11.16
N LEU A 232 10.78 2.28 9.84
CA LEU A 232 10.68 1.00 9.14
C LEU A 232 11.99 0.61 8.46
N ILE A 233 12.62 1.57 7.81
CA ILE A 233 13.78 1.39 6.93
C ILE A 233 14.93 2.31 7.31
N ASP A 234 16.15 1.86 7.03
CA ASP A 234 17.37 2.66 7.14
C ASP A 234 17.74 3.29 5.79
N ASP A 235 18.54 4.35 5.82
CA ASP A 235 19.04 5.06 4.64
C ASP A 235 19.92 4.17 3.75
N SER A 236 20.58 3.16 4.32
CA SER A 236 21.40 2.19 3.59
C SER A 236 20.59 1.17 2.76
N LEU A 237 19.30 0.97 3.07
CA LEU A 237 18.48 -0.06 2.44
C LEU A 237 18.15 0.29 0.97
N PRO A 238 18.46 -0.56 -0.02
CA PRO A 238 18.04 -0.34 -1.40
C PRO A 238 16.52 -0.38 -1.53
N LEU A 239 15.92 0.68 -2.08
CA LEU A 239 14.49 0.73 -2.34
C LEU A 239 14.18 0.08 -3.69
N THR A 240 14.00 -1.24 -3.67
CA THR A 240 13.53 -1.98 -4.84
C THR A 240 12.12 -1.51 -5.24
N VAL A 241 11.74 -1.71 -6.49
CA VAL A 241 10.41 -1.35 -7.01
C VAL A 241 9.27 -1.98 -6.20
N LYS A 242 9.47 -3.23 -5.73
CA LYS A 242 8.52 -3.90 -4.84
C LYS A 242 8.40 -3.16 -3.50
N LEU A 243 9.53 -2.87 -2.84
CA LEU A 243 9.53 -2.18 -1.55
C LEU A 243 8.95 -0.76 -1.67
N LEU A 244 9.29 -0.02 -2.71
CA LEU A 244 8.74 1.31 -3.00
C LEU A 244 7.22 1.29 -3.03
N ASN A 245 6.63 0.32 -3.75
CA ASN A 245 5.17 0.21 -3.84
C ASN A 245 4.53 -0.06 -2.46
N HIS A 246 5.09 -0.99 -1.67
CA HIS A 246 4.54 -1.26 -0.33
C HIS A 246 4.64 -0.04 0.59
N LEU A 247 5.75 0.69 0.58
CA LEU A 247 5.90 1.90 1.39
C LEU A 247 4.99 3.04 0.91
N ALA A 248 4.79 3.19 -0.39
CA ALA A 248 3.88 4.19 -0.95
C ALA A 248 2.42 3.90 -0.57
N VAL A 249 1.97 2.64 -0.72
CA VAL A 249 0.61 2.23 -0.34
C VAL A 249 0.39 2.37 1.18
N LEU A 250 1.39 2.03 2.00
CA LEU A 250 1.34 2.25 3.44
C LEU A 250 1.14 3.74 3.78
N ALA A 251 1.87 4.64 3.12
CA ALA A 251 1.74 6.09 3.34
C ALA A 251 0.34 6.62 2.98
N LEU A 252 -0.33 5.98 2.02
CA LEU A 252 -1.65 6.35 1.52
C LEU A 252 -2.82 5.74 2.32
N SER A 253 -2.54 4.95 3.35
CA SER A 253 -3.58 4.25 4.12
C SER A 253 -4.60 5.21 4.75
N ASP A 254 -5.88 4.83 4.68
CA ASP A 254 -6.98 5.57 5.32
C ASP A 254 -6.94 5.46 6.86
N ARG A 255 -6.33 4.39 7.38
CA ARG A 255 -6.11 4.15 8.82
C ARG A 255 -4.62 4.01 9.12
N PRO A 256 -3.84 5.12 9.13
CA PRO A 256 -2.39 5.05 9.19
C PRO A 256 -1.85 4.37 10.45
N LEU A 257 -2.47 4.61 11.61
CA LEU A 257 -1.97 4.05 12.87
C LEU A 257 -1.97 2.52 12.84
N GLU A 258 -3.11 1.92 12.48
CA GLU A 258 -3.24 0.46 12.43
C GLU A 258 -2.33 -0.14 11.34
N ALA A 259 -2.22 0.52 10.19
CA ALA A 259 -1.35 0.08 9.10
C ALA A 259 0.11 0.01 9.54
N HIS A 260 0.63 1.13 10.08
CA HIS A 260 2.02 1.24 10.52
C HIS A 260 2.32 0.31 11.71
N ARG A 261 1.37 0.15 12.64
CA ARG A 261 1.50 -0.78 13.76
C ARG A 261 1.58 -2.22 13.27
N ALA A 262 0.67 -2.65 12.41
CA ALA A 262 0.69 -3.99 11.83
C ALA A 262 1.98 -4.25 11.04
N THR A 263 2.46 -3.27 10.26
CA THR A 263 3.71 -3.35 9.50
C THR A 263 4.94 -3.49 10.40
N LEU A 264 5.03 -2.71 11.48
CA LEU A 264 6.15 -2.83 12.42
C LEU A 264 6.18 -4.21 13.08
N LEU A 265 5.03 -4.64 13.63
CA LEU A 265 4.91 -5.92 14.33
C LEU A 265 5.19 -7.10 13.40
N SER A 266 4.68 -7.08 12.17
CA SER A 266 4.92 -8.16 11.21
C SER A 266 6.36 -8.15 10.71
N ARG A 267 6.97 -6.98 10.46
CA ARG A 267 8.39 -6.86 10.11
C ARG A 267 9.25 -7.53 11.18
N ASP A 268 9.05 -7.17 12.44
CA ASP A 268 9.89 -7.65 13.54
C ASP A 268 9.74 -9.16 13.75
N LEU A 269 8.51 -9.67 13.69
CA LEU A 269 8.24 -11.11 13.74
C LEU A 269 8.91 -11.85 12.58
N VAL A 270 8.68 -11.42 11.35
CA VAL A 270 9.17 -12.11 10.15
C VAL A 270 10.69 -12.03 10.07
N ALA A 271 11.29 -10.88 10.37
CA ALA A 271 12.74 -10.73 10.41
C ALA A 271 13.37 -11.62 11.50
N SER A 272 12.73 -11.71 12.68
CA SER A 272 13.18 -12.63 13.74
C SER A 272 13.12 -14.08 13.26
N ARG A 273 12.00 -14.50 12.65
CA ARG A 273 11.80 -15.88 12.18
C ARG A 273 12.70 -16.26 11.01
N LEU A 274 12.95 -15.34 10.07
CA LEU A 274 13.92 -15.55 8.99
C LEU A 274 15.33 -15.81 9.52
N LYS A 275 15.73 -15.16 10.61
CA LYS A 275 17.05 -15.34 11.23
C LYS A 275 17.15 -16.62 12.04
N SER A 276 16.10 -17.00 12.77
CA SER A 276 16.11 -18.19 13.63
C SER A 276 15.80 -19.48 12.87
N GLU A 277 14.85 -19.44 11.94
CA GLU A 277 14.28 -20.61 11.26
C GLU A 277 14.00 -20.27 9.77
N PRO A 278 15.05 -20.04 8.96
CA PRO A 278 14.90 -19.55 7.58
C PRO A 278 14.09 -20.51 6.71
N GLU A 279 14.40 -21.81 6.71
CA GLU A 279 13.73 -22.79 5.83
C GLU A 279 12.25 -22.97 6.18
N PHE A 280 11.92 -23.02 7.47
CA PHE A 280 10.53 -23.11 7.91
C PHE A 280 9.75 -21.84 7.53
N THR A 281 10.33 -20.67 7.82
CA THR A 281 9.72 -19.38 7.46
C THR A 281 9.49 -19.26 5.96
N ARG A 282 10.45 -19.71 5.14
CA ARG A 282 10.29 -19.78 3.68
C ARG A 282 9.15 -20.71 3.31
N SER A 283 9.12 -21.93 3.83
CA SER A 283 8.06 -22.89 3.52
C SER A 283 6.65 -22.33 3.80
N VAL A 284 6.45 -21.70 4.96
CA VAL A 284 5.18 -21.05 5.33
C VAL A 284 4.79 -19.96 4.31
N MET A 285 5.73 -19.11 3.95
CA MET A 285 5.49 -17.98 3.05
C MET A 285 5.31 -18.42 1.59
N ALA A 286 6.00 -19.46 1.14
CA ALA A 286 5.79 -20.05 -0.18
C ALA A 286 4.36 -20.62 -0.32
N ARG A 287 3.85 -21.30 0.71
CA ARG A 287 2.45 -21.76 0.76
C ARG A 287 1.44 -20.61 0.75
N HIS A 288 1.82 -19.45 1.29
CA HIS A 288 0.99 -18.26 1.21
C HIS A 288 0.98 -17.72 -0.23
N VAL A 289 2.14 -17.56 -0.86
CA VAL A 289 2.27 -17.08 -2.25
C VAL A 289 1.50 -17.98 -3.23
N SER A 290 1.51 -19.31 -3.04
CA SER A 290 0.79 -20.23 -3.94
C SER A 290 -0.73 -20.00 -3.97
N LYS A 291 -1.30 -19.34 -2.95
CA LYS A 291 -2.72 -18.96 -2.87
C LYS A 291 -3.02 -17.56 -3.43
N GLU A 292 -2.11 -16.89 -4.15
CA GLU A 292 -2.33 -15.55 -4.71
C GLU A 292 -3.59 -15.42 -5.59
N ARG A 293 -3.99 -16.51 -6.27
CA ARG A 293 -5.22 -16.55 -7.07
C ARG A 293 -6.48 -16.31 -6.23
N GLU A 294 -6.51 -16.89 -5.02
CA GLU A 294 -7.61 -16.72 -4.08
C GLU A 294 -7.67 -15.27 -3.56
N LEU A 295 -6.51 -14.64 -3.33
CA LEU A 295 -6.44 -13.21 -2.94
C LEU A 295 -7.00 -12.30 -4.02
N LEU A 296 -6.59 -12.50 -5.27
CA LEU A 296 -7.07 -11.67 -6.36
C LEU A 296 -8.60 -11.80 -6.51
N SER A 297 -9.14 -13.02 -6.34
CA SER A 297 -10.58 -13.26 -6.34
C SER A 297 -11.29 -12.54 -5.17
N SER A 298 -10.79 -12.71 -3.94
CA SER A 298 -11.29 -12.02 -2.74
C SER A 298 -11.29 -10.50 -2.93
N HIS A 299 -10.16 -9.93 -3.37
CA HIS A 299 -9.99 -8.51 -3.61
C HIS A 299 -10.96 -7.96 -4.67
N ARG A 300 -11.12 -8.68 -5.80
CA ARG A 300 -12.11 -8.31 -6.82
C ARG A 300 -13.54 -8.38 -6.28
N GLY A 301 -13.86 -9.39 -5.46
CA GLY A 301 -15.15 -9.49 -4.77
C GLY A 301 -15.41 -8.30 -3.86
N GLN A 302 -14.43 -7.92 -3.04
CA GLN A 302 -14.53 -6.73 -2.17
C GLN A 302 -14.75 -5.45 -2.96
N ILE A 303 -14.06 -5.25 -4.09
CA ILE A 303 -14.30 -4.10 -4.98
C ILE A 303 -15.73 -4.13 -5.52
N ALA A 304 -16.20 -5.29 -5.98
CA ALA A 304 -17.57 -5.43 -6.51
C ALA A 304 -18.64 -5.12 -5.46
N TYR A 305 -18.46 -5.57 -4.22
CA TYR A 305 -19.39 -5.27 -3.13
C TYR A 305 -19.32 -3.80 -2.68
N HIS A 306 -18.15 -3.18 -2.70
CA HIS A 306 -18.00 -1.74 -2.46
C HIS A 306 -18.70 -0.91 -3.54
N ASP A 307 -18.55 -1.30 -4.80
CA ASP A 307 -19.28 -0.70 -5.92
C ASP A 307 -20.80 -0.88 -5.77
N ALA A 308 -21.26 -2.07 -5.36
CA ALA A 308 -22.67 -2.34 -5.10
C ALA A 308 -23.20 -1.44 -3.97
N TYR A 309 -22.45 -1.27 -2.89
CA TYR A 309 -22.79 -0.37 -1.78
C TYR A 309 -22.94 1.08 -2.24
N ASN A 310 -22.04 1.56 -3.10
CA ASN A 310 -22.09 2.94 -3.59
C ASN A 310 -23.22 3.18 -4.60
N ARG A 311 -23.60 2.16 -5.37
CA ARG A 311 -24.71 2.24 -6.35
C ARG A 311 -26.09 2.03 -5.71
N ALA A 312 -26.15 1.35 -4.57
CA ALA A 312 -27.40 1.07 -3.88
C ALA A 312 -28.14 2.35 -3.48
N GLU A 313 -29.41 2.44 -3.86
CA GLU A 313 -30.28 3.56 -3.50
C GLU A 313 -30.95 3.34 -2.14
N HIS A 314 -31.23 2.08 -1.80
CA HIS A 314 -31.93 1.68 -0.58
C HIS A 314 -30.96 1.24 0.53
N HIS A 315 -31.30 1.56 1.78
CA HIS A 315 -30.47 1.20 2.95
C HIS A 315 -30.35 -0.31 3.17
N GLU A 316 -31.36 -1.09 2.80
CA GLU A 316 -31.33 -2.55 2.88
C GLU A 316 -30.27 -3.16 1.94
N GLU A 317 -30.19 -2.67 0.71
CA GLU A 317 -29.17 -3.07 -0.27
C GLU A 317 -27.77 -2.67 0.20
N LYS A 318 -27.63 -1.46 0.77
CA LYS A 318 -26.36 -1.02 1.40
C LYS A 318 -25.96 -1.92 2.57
N ALA A 319 -26.91 -2.30 3.41
CA ALA A 319 -26.66 -3.19 4.55
C ALA A 319 -26.18 -4.57 4.08
N ARG A 320 -26.83 -5.14 3.05
CA ARG A 320 -26.41 -6.40 2.44
C ARG A 320 -25.01 -6.31 1.84
N ALA A 321 -24.74 -5.29 1.03
CA ALA A 321 -23.42 -5.09 0.42
C ALA A 321 -22.30 -4.92 1.47
N ALA A 322 -22.58 -4.21 2.58
CA ALA A 322 -21.63 -4.07 3.69
C ALA A 322 -21.32 -5.38 4.39
N LEU A 323 -22.31 -6.27 4.56
CA LEU A 323 -22.09 -7.59 5.15
C LEU A 323 -21.38 -8.54 4.21
N ASP A 324 -21.66 -8.48 2.90
CA ASP A 324 -20.91 -9.25 1.90
C ASP A 324 -19.45 -8.79 1.83
N MET A 325 -19.19 -7.48 1.91
CA MET A 325 -17.83 -6.94 2.10
C MET A 325 -17.16 -7.48 3.36
N HIS A 326 -17.88 -7.47 4.49
CA HIS A 326 -17.36 -7.95 5.78
C HIS A 326 -16.98 -9.43 5.72
N ARG A 327 -17.86 -10.26 5.15
CA ARG A 327 -17.61 -11.69 4.95
C ARG A 327 -16.39 -11.92 4.05
N ALA A 328 -16.29 -11.21 2.93
CA ALA A 328 -15.17 -11.33 2.00
C ALA A 328 -13.82 -10.93 2.65
N ALA A 329 -13.80 -9.86 3.43
CA ALA A 329 -12.58 -9.43 4.13
C ALA A 329 -12.17 -10.42 5.24
N LEU A 330 -13.12 -10.95 6.00
CA LEU A 330 -12.81 -11.88 7.09
C LEU A 330 -12.39 -13.26 6.57
N GLU A 331 -13.18 -13.88 5.69
CA GLU A 331 -12.88 -15.23 5.19
C GLU A 331 -11.71 -15.25 4.17
N GLY A 332 -11.47 -14.12 3.49
CA GLY A 332 -10.32 -13.94 2.60
C GLY A 332 -9.07 -13.49 3.35
N ASP A 333 -8.97 -12.19 3.62
CA ASP A 333 -7.71 -11.56 4.02
C ASP A 333 -7.34 -11.87 5.47
N VAL A 334 -8.29 -11.74 6.41
CA VAL A 334 -8.03 -11.95 7.85
C VAL A 334 -7.71 -13.40 8.13
N LYS A 335 -8.57 -14.32 7.69
CA LYS A 335 -8.39 -15.77 7.90
C LYS A 335 -7.01 -16.22 7.46
N ARG A 336 -6.63 -15.85 6.23
CA ARG A 336 -5.35 -16.19 5.64
C ARG A 336 -4.16 -15.57 6.37
N THR A 337 -4.24 -14.27 6.67
CA THR A 337 -3.17 -13.56 7.40
C THR A 337 -2.97 -14.17 8.79
N ALA A 338 -4.07 -14.50 9.48
CA ALA A 338 -4.04 -15.17 10.78
C ALA A 338 -3.44 -16.58 10.69
N THR A 339 -3.78 -17.36 9.66
CA THR A 339 -3.17 -18.67 9.44
C THR A 339 -1.66 -18.56 9.25
N VAL A 340 -1.17 -17.65 8.41
CA VAL A 340 0.27 -17.43 8.23
C VAL A 340 0.93 -17.02 9.55
N LEU A 341 0.33 -16.08 10.28
CA LEU A 341 0.85 -15.64 11.57
C LEU A 341 0.98 -16.80 12.55
N LEU A 342 -0.07 -17.62 12.70
CA LEU A 342 -0.08 -18.78 13.58
C LEU A 342 0.97 -19.83 13.15
N GLU A 343 1.09 -20.10 11.85
CA GLU A 343 2.11 -21.01 11.33
C GLU A 343 3.53 -20.49 11.60
N LEU A 344 3.80 -19.19 11.42
CA LEU A 344 5.09 -18.58 11.78
C LEU A 344 5.42 -18.66 13.27
N LEU A 345 4.39 -18.75 14.11
CA LEU A 345 4.54 -18.97 15.56
C LEU A 345 4.66 -20.47 15.91
N GLY A 346 4.68 -21.36 14.92
CA GLY A 346 4.78 -22.81 15.11
C GLY A 346 3.46 -23.46 15.53
N ARG A 347 2.32 -22.80 15.30
CA ARG A 347 1.00 -23.35 15.61
C ARG A 347 0.41 -24.08 14.42
N THR A 348 -0.13 -25.26 14.67
CA THR A 348 -0.85 -26.04 13.66
C THR A 348 -2.26 -25.50 13.49
N VAL A 349 -2.60 -25.04 12.29
CA VAL A 349 -3.96 -24.64 11.93
C VAL A 349 -4.63 -25.79 11.16
N PRO A 350 -5.76 -26.32 11.64
CA PRO A 350 -6.47 -27.39 10.93
C PRO A 350 -6.88 -26.96 9.51
N PRO A 351 -6.76 -27.84 8.50
CA PRO A 351 -7.30 -27.57 7.17
C PRO A 351 -8.79 -27.22 7.25
N GLY A 352 -9.19 -26.11 6.64
CA GLY A 352 -10.59 -25.66 6.65
C GLY A 352 -11.09 -25.11 8.00
N ALA A 353 -10.20 -24.78 8.95
CA ALA A 353 -10.58 -24.20 10.24
C ALA A 353 -11.55 -23.02 10.07
N SER A 354 -12.58 -22.98 10.93
CA SER A 354 -13.53 -21.87 10.96
C SER A 354 -12.85 -20.61 11.53
N LEU A 355 -13.44 -19.44 11.25
CA LEU A 355 -12.98 -18.18 11.83
C LEU A 355 -13.03 -18.17 13.37
N SER A 356 -13.97 -18.89 13.99
CA SER A 356 -14.02 -19.02 15.45
C SER A 356 -12.79 -19.76 15.99
N THR A 357 -12.45 -20.91 15.39
CA THR A 357 -11.25 -21.67 15.76
C THR A 357 -9.98 -20.84 15.57
N ILE A 358 -9.89 -20.09 14.48
CA ILE A 358 -8.73 -19.22 14.22
C ILE A 358 -8.65 -18.10 15.27
N ARG A 359 -9.77 -17.48 15.62
CA ARG A 359 -9.82 -16.47 16.68
C ARG A 359 -9.36 -17.04 18.02
N ASP A 360 -9.82 -18.23 18.38
CA ASP A 360 -9.45 -18.85 19.66
C ASP A 360 -7.95 -19.17 19.71
N LEU A 361 -7.35 -19.63 18.60
CA LEU A 361 -5.91 -19.80 18.47
C LEU A 361 -5.15 -18.47 18.59
N LEU A 362 -5.64 -17.40 17.99
CA LEU A 362 -5.03 -16.07 18.13
C LEU A 362 -5.11 -15.54 19.55
N VAL A 363 -6.23 -15.76 20.25
CA VAL A 363 -6.42 -15.34 21.65
C VAL A 363 -5.50 -16.14 22.59
N ALA A 364 -5.27 -17.43 22.30
CA ALA A 364 -4.31 -18.24 23.04
C ALA A 364 -2.87 -17.70 22.93
N GLU A 365 -2.51 -17.10 21.79
CA GLU A 365 -1.26 -16.35 21.59
C GLU A 365 -1.31 -14.91 22.11
N GLY A 366 -2.02 -14.67 23.22
CA GLY A 366 -2.29 -13.34 23.74
C GLY A 366 -1.05 -12.48 24.03
N GLU A 367 0.13 -13.07 24.22
CA GLU A 367 1.38 -12.31 24.39
C GLU A 367 1.90 -11.71 23.08
N GLN A 368 1.47 -12.20 21.91
CA GLN A 368 1.85 -11.69 20.60
C GLN A 368 0.93 -10.52 20.18
N PRO A 369 1.45 -9.27 20.08
CA PRO A 369 0.60 -8.11 19.82
C PRO A 369 -0.14 -8.17 18.47
N LEU A 370 0.47 -8.79 17.46
CA LEU A 370 -0.15 -8.95 16.14
C LEU A 370 -1.32 -9.96 16.19
N CYS A 371 -1.25 -10.98 17.04
CA CYS A 371 -2.36 -11.92 17.26
C CYS A 371 -3.55 -11.22 17.91
N LYS A 372 -3.31 -10.40 18.93
CA LYS A 372 -4.33 -9.54 19.54
C LYS A 372 -4.98 -8.61 18.51
N LEU A 373 -4.17 -8.00 17.65
CA LEU A 373 -4.63 -7.08 16.62
C LEU A 373 -5.59 -7.78 15.63
N LEU A 374 -5.20 -8.93 15.08
CA LEU A 374 -6.06 -9.71 14.18
C LEU A 374 -7.30 -10.27 14.89
N ALA A 375 -7.16 -10.81 16.11
CA ALA A 375 -8.29 -11.35 16.87
C ALA A 375 -9.37 -10.30 17.12
N SER A 376 -8.97 -9.03 17.34
CA SER A 376 -9.89 -7.91 17.55
C SER A 376 -10.75 -7.56 16.33
N THR A 377 -10.42 -8.06 15.13
CA THR A 377 -11.21 -7.85 13.90
C THR A 377 -12.29 -8.89 13.71
N ILE A 378 -12.21 -10.03 14.42
CA ILE A 378 -13.14 -11.14 14.29
C ILE A 378 -14.23 -10.98 15.35
N HIS A 379 -15.39 -10.45 14.95
CA HIS A 379 -16.58 -10.32 15.78
C HIS A 379 -17.46 -11.57 15.67
N PRO A 380 -17.48 -12.48 16.67
CA PRO A 380 -18.18 -13.77 16.52
C PRO A 380 -19.69 -13.60 16.31
N GLY A 381 -20.31 -12.62 16.97
CA GLY A 381 -21.74 -12.32 16.81
C GLY A 381 -22.10 -11.92 15.39
N TRP A 382 -21.36 -10.97 14.81
CA TRP A 382 -21.60 -10.50 13.44
C TRP A 382 -21.31 -11.59 12.41
N ARG A 383 -20.23 -12.36 12.60
CA ARG A 383 -19.90 -13.49 11.74
C ARG A 383 -21.00 -14.55 11.76
N ASN A 384 -21.54 -14.88 12.93
CA ASN A 384 -22.59 -15.89 13.06
C ASN A 384 -23.89 -15.40 12.45
N ALA A 385 -24.27 -14.14 12.71
CA ALA A 385 -25.41 -13.50 12.06
C ALA A 385 -25.29 -13.55 10.53
N SER A 386 -24.12 -13.17 10.00
CA SER A 386 -23.85 -13.27 8.56
C SER A 386 -23.93 -14.73 8.07
N ALA A 387 -23.28 -15.68 8.74
CA ALA A 387 -23.21 -17.07 8.30
C ALA A 387 -24.58 -17.78 8.28
N HIS A 388 -25.53 -17.35 9.11
CA HIS A 388 -26.88 -17.91 9.19
C HIS A 388 -27.93 -17.04 8.47
N GLU A 389 -27.50 -16.01 7.73
CA GLU A 389 -28.38 -15.01 7.11
C GLU A 389 -29.36 -14.36 8.11
N ASP A 390 -28.97 -14.31 9.37
CA ASP A 390 -29.72 -13.72 10.49
C ASP A 390 -29.39 -12.23 10.60
N PHE A 391 -29.70 -11.50 9.54
CA PHE A 391 -29.55 -10.06 9.46
C PHE A 391 -30.64 -9.42 8.60
N HIS A 392 -31.09 -8.23 8.99
CA HIS A 392 -31.98 -7.41 8.17
C HIS A 392 -31.86 -5.94 8.54
N TRP A 393 -32.31 -5.07 7.64
CA TRP A 393 -32.44 -3.65 7.92
C TRP A 393 -33.74 -3.40 8.68
N ASP A 394 -33.67 -2.71 9.82
CA ASP A 394 -34.84 -2.19 10.51
C ASP A 394 -35.19 -0.81 9.96
N PRO A 395 -36.30 -0.68 9.19
CA PRO A 395 -36.69 0.60 8.60
C PRO A 395 -37.26 1.58 9.63
N VAL A 396 -37.69 1.13 10.81
CA VAL A 396 -38.29 1.96 11.85
C VAL A 396 -37.20 2.72 12.59
N ASP A 397 -36.21 1.99 13.09
CA ASP A 397 -35.10 2.58 13.84
C ASP A 397 -33.95 3.05 12.93
N GLY A 398 -33.99 2.68 11.65
CA GLY A 398 -32.94 3.02 10.68
C GLY A 398 -31.60 2.38 11.04
N THR A 399 -31.62 1.13 11.50
CA THR A 399 -30.43 0.40 11.95
C THR A 399 -30.34 -0.98 11.34
N LEU A 400 -29.12 -1.55 11.27
CA LEU A 400 -28.92 -2.92 10.84
C LEU A 400 -29.03 -3.83 12.07
N LEU A 401 -29.91 -4.83 12.01
CA LEU A 401 -30.01 -5.86 13.04
C LEU A 401 -29.14 -7.06 12.65
N LEU A 402 -28.23 -7.45 13.55
CA LEU A 402 -27.34 -8.63 13.40
C LEU A 402 -27.60 -9.59 14.56
N GLY A 403 -28.22 -10.75 14.29
CA GLY A 403 -28.64 -11.65 15.36
C GLY A 403 -29.58 -10.99 16.36
N GLY A 404 -30.47 -10.11 15.86
CA GLY A 404 -31.38 -9.29 16.65
C GLY A 404 -30.73 -8.13 17.42
N GLN A 405 -29.42 -7.88 17.29
CA GLN A 405 -28.74 -6.77 17.96
C GLN A 405 -28.58 -5.56 17.03
N PRO A 406 -28.98 -4.35 17.46
CA PRO A 406 -28.82 -3.14 16.67
C PRO A 406 -27.34 -2.79 16.49
N THR A 407 -26.94 -2.65 15.23
CA THR A 407 -25.58 -2.35 14.81
C THR A 407 -25.62 -1.20 13.80
N ALA A 408 -24.78 -0.19 14.02
CA ALA A 408 -24.63 0.90 13.05
C ALA A 408 -23.95 0.39 11.78
N LEU A 409 -24.52 0.69 10.61
CA LEU A 409 -23.95 0.29 9.31
C LEU A 409 -22.50 0.79 9.13
N GLN A 410 -22.21 2.01 9.58
CA GLN A 410 -20.86 2.56 9.56
C GLN A 410 -19.87 1.76 10.40
N ALA A 411 -20.31 1.14 11.50
CA ALA A 411 -19.43 0.31 12.33
C ALA A 411 -19.01 -0.97 11.60
N VAL A 412 -19.89 -1.55 10.78
CA VAL A 412 -19.55 -2.70 9.93
C VAL A 412 -18.48 -2.29 8.90
N LEU A 413 -18.70 -1.19 8.18
CA LEU A 413 -17.75 -0.68 7.19
C LEU A 413 -16.40 -0.34 7.81
N ASP A 414 -16.40 0.37 8.95
CA ASP A 414 -15.18 0.71 9.69
C ASP A 414 -14.41 -0.56 10.08
N SER A 415 -15.11 -1.64 10.48
CA SER A 415 -14.51 -2.93 10.82
C SER A 415 -13.87 -3.60 9.59
N VAL A 416 -14.52 -3.56 8.42
CA VAL A 416 -13.96 -4.07 7.16
C VAL A 416 -12.68 -3.32 6.78
N ILE A 417 -12.72 -1.98 6.80
CA ILE A 417 -11.58 -1.13 6.47
C ILE A 417 -10.43 -1.41 7.44
N ARG A 418 -10.73 -1.58 8.74
CA ARG A 418 -9.73 -1.93 9.76
C ARG A 418 -9.06 -3.26 9.49
N ALA A 419 -9.86 -4.30 9.27
CA ALA A 419 -9.38 -5.65 9.01
C ALA A 419 -8.43 -5.68 7.82
N ARG A 420 -8.85 -5.08 6.70
CA ARG A 420 -8.04 -4.99 5.49
C ARG A 420 -6.76 -4.19 5.70
N THR A 421 -6.84 -3.07 6.44
CA THR A 421 -5.67 -2.25 6.76
C THR A 421 -4.62 -3.05 7.55
N ILE A 422 -5.05 -3.84 8.52
CA ILE A 422 -4.15 -4.69 9.33
C ILE A 422 -3.51 -5.77 8.44
N CYS A 423 -4.29 -6.43 7.58
CA CYS A 423 -3.79 -7.44 6.65
C CYS A 423 -2.78 -6.88 5.63
N HIS A 424 -3.09 -5.75 5.00
CA HIS A 424 -2.12 -5.06 4.14
C HIS A 424 -0.89 -4.62 4.93
N GLY A 425 -1.08 -4.11 6.16
CA GLY A 425 0.00 -3.78 7.07
C GLY A 425 0.94 -4.96 7.31
N PHE A 426 0.38 -6.16 7.52
CA PHE A 426 1.15 -7.40 7.63
C PHE A 426 2.02 -7.62 6.38
N GLU A 427 1.42 -7.58 5.18
CA GLU A 427 2.12 -7.77 3.90
C GLU A 427 3.23 -6.72 3.68
N HIS A 428 2.98 -5.45 4.01
CA HIS A 428 3.99 -4.40 3.96
C HIS A 428 5.18 -4.73 4.86
N GLY A 429 4.95 -5.25 6.08
CA GLY A 429 6.04 -5.60 6.98
C GLY A 429 6.80 -6.85 6.55
N VAL A 430 6.14 -7.82 5.91
CA VAL A 430 6.81 -8.93 5.22
C VAL A 430 7.76 -8.41 4.15
N ALA A 431 7.29 -7.47 3.30
CA ALA A 431 8.12 -6.88 2.26
C ALA A 431 9.33 -6.12 2.83
N VAL A 432 9.17 -5.39 3.93
CA VAL A 432 10.28 -4.71 4.63
C VAL A 432 11.27 -5.73 5.20
N ALA A 433 10.78 -6.78 5.88
CA ALA A 433 11.63 -7.81 6.46
C ALA A 433 12.46 -8.53 5.38
N TYR A 434 11.88 -8.80 4.21
CA TYR A 434 12.60 -9.44 3.11
C TYR A 434 13.66 -8.52 2.51
N ALA A 435 13.32 -7.25 2.32
CA ALA A 435 14.29 -6.27 1.82
C ALA A 435 15.49 -6.12 2.78
N GLN A 436 15.28 -6.23 4.09
CA GLN A 436 16.33 -6.17 5.10
C GLN A 436 17.16 -7.45 5.21
N ASN A 437 16.66 -8.59 4.72
CA ASN A 437 17.33 -9.89 4.83
C ASN A 437 17.40 -10.60 3.46
N PRO A 438 17.89 -9.95 2.39
CA PRO A 438 17.76 -10.45 1.02
C PRO A 438 18.52 -11.76 0.79
N SER A 439 19.65 -11.97 1.48
CA SER A 439 20.44 -13.22 1.42
C SER A 439 19.72 -14.43 2.01
N LEU A 440 18.70 -14.21 2.84
CA LEU A 440 17.90 -15.27 3.45
C LEU A 440 16.65 -15.59 2.62
N ILE A 441 16.52 -15.00 1.43
CA ILE A 441 15.36 -15.15 0.57
C ILE A 441 15.80 -15.80 -0.74
N ASN A 442 15.32 -17.02 -0.99
CA ASN A 442 15.36 -17.63 -2.31
C ASN A 442 14.01 -18.32 -2.53
N TRP A 443 13.26 -17.87 -3.52
CA TRP A 443 11.92 -18.38 -3.82
C TRP A 443 11.96 -19.18 -5.11
N ASP A 444 12.02 -20.50 -5.01
CA ASP A 444 11.56 -21.39 -6.07
C ASP A 444 10.04 -21.57 -5.90
N THR A 445 9.29 -20.51 -6.17
CA THR A 445 7.82 -20.57 -6.19
C THR A 445 7.34 -20.66 -7.63
N GLU A 446 6.45 -21.61 -7.92
CA GLU A 446 5.77 -21.66 -9.21
C GLU A 446 5.10 -20.31 -9.49
N GLU A 447 5.46 -19.71 -10.63
CA GLU A 447 4.82 -18.49 -11.08
C GLU A 447 3.35 -18.76 -11.41
N THR A 448 2.47 -17.92 -10.88
CA THR A 448 1.05 -17.95 -11.23
C THR A 448 0.75 -16.86 -12.25
N TYR A 449 -0.39 -16.95 -12.94
CA TYR A 449 -0.81 -15.85 -13.82
C TYR A 449 -0.94 -14.51 -13.06
N VAL A 450 -1.21 -14.55 -11.74
CA VAL A 450 -1.32 -13.34 -10.90
C VAL A 450 0.05 -12.70 -10.70
N SER A 451 1.07 -13.49 -10.35
CA SER A 451 2.43 -12.98 -10.21
C SER A 451 2.96 -12.42 -11.54
N ARG A 452 2.59 -13.05 -12.66
CA ARG A 452 2.91 -12.57 -14.01
C ARG A 452 2.17 -11.28 -14.39
N ASP A 453 0.85 -11.19 -14.12
CA ASP A 453 0.08 -9.95 -14.31
C ASP A 453 0.67 -8.79 -13.49
N LEU A 454 1.10 -9.06 -12.25
CA LEU A 454 1.77 -8.06 -11.41
C LEU A 454 3.15 -7.66 -11.95
N ALA A 455 3.89 -8.59 -12.57
CA ALA A 455 5.16 -8.30 -13.23
C ALA A 455 4.97 -7.47 -14.51
N ILE A 456 3.90 -7.71 -15.26
CA ILE A 456 3.49 -6.90 -16.42
C ILE A 456 3.17 -5.47 -15.97
N LEU A 457 2.33 -5.30 -14.94
CA LEU A 457 1.99 -3.99 -14.38
C LEU A 457 3.22 -3.25 -13.83
N GLN A 458 4.13 -3.97 -13.18
CA GLN A 458 5.41 -3.41 -12.73
C GLN A 458 6.22 -2.86 -13.92
N SER A 459 6.40 -3.69 -14.94
CA SER A 459 7.14 -3.33 -16.15
C SER A 459 6.53 -2.11 -16.84
N ALA A 460 5.19 -2.03 -16.92
CA ALA A 460 4.48 -0.88 -17.47
C ALA A 460 4.80 0.41 -16.70
N GLY A 461 4.76 0.35 -15.37
CA GLY A 461 5.09 1.48 -14.51
C GLY A 461 6.55 1.94 -14.65
N GLU A 462 7.50 0.99 -14.70
CA GLU A 462 8.93 1.28 -14.88
C GLU A 462 9.22 2.00 -16.20
N VAL A 463 8.46 1.71 -17.25
CA VAL A 463 8.57 2.37 -18.56
C VAL A 463 7.68 3.59 -18.71
N ARG A 464 7.12 4.10 -17.59
CA ARG A 464 6.30 5.31 -17.52
C ARG A 464 4.97 5.22 -18.27
N PHE A 465 4.44 4.03 -18.45
CA PHE A 465 3.17 3.82 -19.12
C PHE A 465 2.05 3.55 -18.12
N SER A 466 0.99 4.36 -18.21
CA SER A 466 -0.14 4.28 -17.28
C SER A 466 -1.10 3.18 -17.69
N VAL A 467 -1.43 2.29 -16.75
CA VAL A 467 -2.40 1.21 -16.93
C VAL A 467 -3.55 1.43 -15.95
N LEU A 468 -4.78 1.43 -16.46
CA LEU A 468 -6.02 1.60 -15.70
C LEU A 468 -6.51 0.27 -15.15
N GLU A 469 -6.43 -0.79 -15.94
CA GLU A 469 -6.88 -2.14 -15.58
C GLU A 469 -6.12 -3.20 -16.39
N ILE A 470 -5.95 -4.39 -15.82
CA ILE A 470 -5.45 -5.59 -16.53
C ILE A 470 -6.51 -6.68 -16.49
N ARG A 471 -6.80 -7.28 -17.64
CA ARG A 471 -7.70 -8.42 -17.79
C ARG A 471 -7.04 -9.51 -18.60
N ARG A 472 -7.32 -10.76 -18.21
CA ARG A 472 -6.78 -11.94 -18.87
C ARG A 472 -7.90 -12.87 -19.30
N GLN A 473 -7.83 -13.36 -20.53
CA GLN A 473 -8.75 -14.36 -21.09
C GLN A 473 -7.92 -15.42 -21.82
N GLY A 474 -7.60 -16.52 -21.13
CA GLY A 474 -6.65 -17.51 -21.64
C GLY A 474 -5.27 -16.89 -21.87
N SER A 475 -4.78 -16.93 -23.11
CA SER A 475 -3.51 -16.34 -23.55
C SER A 475 -3.63 -14.90 -24.08
N LEU A 476 -4.82 -14.29 -23.99
CA LEU A 476 -5.03 -12.87 -24.25
C LEU A 476 -4.80 -12.06 -22.96
N VAL A 477 -3.94 -11.05 -23.03
CA VAL A 477 -3.83 -9.99 -22.01
C VAL A 477 -4.35 -8.67 -22.59
N ARG A 478 -5.36 -8.11 -21.94
CA ARG A 478 -5.89 -6.77 -22.23
C ARG A 478 -5.45 -5.80 -21.15
N LEU A 479 -4.89 -4.67 -21.57
CA LEU A 479 -4.62 -3.52 -20.71
C LEU A 479 -5.59 -2.39 -21.08
N ASP A 480 -6.38 -1.95 -20.13
CA ASP A 480 -7.14 -0.71 -20.27
C ASP A 480 -6.21 0.46 -19.93
N VAL A 481 -6.14 1.46 -20.81
CA VAL A 481 -5.16 2.57 -20.76
C VAL A 481 -5.85 3.91 -21.00
N PRO A 482 -5.28 5.04 -20.56
CA PRO A 482 -5.73 6.35 -21.03
C PRO A 482 -5.65 6.46 -22.55
N ASP A 483 -6.42 7.37 -23.13
CA ASP A 483 -6.26 7.73 -24.54
C ASP A 483 -4.82 8.20 -24.80
N PHE A 484 -4.21 7.68 -25.85
CA PHE A 484 -2.80 7.90 -26.13
C PHE A 484 -2.61 8.40 -27.56
N SER A 485 -1.57 9.22 -27.74
CA SER A 485 -1.26 9.87 -29.01
C SER A 485 -0.10 9.19 -29.73
N ILE A 486 0.32 9.74 -30.87
CA ILE A 486 1.52 9.28 -31.58
C ILE A 486 2.77 9.35 -30.67
N SER A 487 2.86 10.33 -29.77
CA SER A 487 4.03 10.46 -28.89
C SER A 487 4.11 9.37 -27.83
N ASP A 488 3.01 8.69 -27.54
CA ASP A 488 2.91 7.64 -26.50
C ASP A 488 2.99 6.23 -27.10
N LEU A 489 2.93 6.11 -28.42
CA LEU A 489 2.90 4.83 -29.15
C LEU A 489 4.15 3.99 -28.87
N ARG A 490 5.30 4.65 -28.75
CA ARG A 490 6.57 3.99 -28.42
C ARG A 490 6.48 3.33 -27.05
N GLU A 491 6.00 4.04 -26.04
CA GLU A 491 5.84 3.53 -24.68
C GLU A 491 4.81 2.40 -24.63
N ALA A 492 3.73 2.50 -25.41
CA ALA A 492 2.73 1.45 -25.55
C ALA A 492 3.36 0.13 -26.08
N PHE A 493 4.18 0.21 -27.12
CA PHE A 493 4.94 -0.95 -27.61
C PHE A 493 6.01 -1.44 -26.63
N ARG A 494 6.62 -0.54 -25.85
CA ARG A 494 7.55 -0.92 -24.77
C ARG A 494 6.88 -1.84 -23.76
N VAL A 495 5.65 -1.50 -23.36
CA VAL A 495 4.88 -2.29 -22.40
C VAL A 495 4.57 -3.67 -22.95
N ILE A 496 4.19 -3.78 -24.23
CA ILE A 496 3.93 -5.06 -24.86
C ILE A 496 5.20 -5.93 -24.86
N LEU A 497 6.35 -5.39 -25.27
CA LEU A 497 7.61 -6.16 -25.29
C LEU A 497 8.05 -6.57 -23.89
N ARG A 498 8.08 -5.62 -22.94
CA ARG A 498 8.49 -5.92 -21.55
C ARG A 498 7.50 -6.87 -20.87
N GLY A 499 6.21 -6.71 -21.13
CA GLY A 499 5.16 -7.61 -20.67
C GLY A 499 5.33 -9.02 -21.22
N SER A 500 5.74 -9.17 -22.49
CA SER A 500 6.03 -10.48 -23.08
C SER A 500 7.29 -11.16 -22.56
N ILE A 501 8.25 -10.40 -22.03
CA ILE A 501 9.37 -10.96 -21.27
C ILE A 501 8.88 -11.45 -19.89
N ALA A 502 8.01 -10.67 -19.25
CA ALA A 502 7.44 -11.01 -17.95
C ALA A 502 6.45 -12.20 -18.01
N ASP A 503 5.78 -12.40 -19.14
CA ASP A 503 4.92 -13.55 -19.39
C ASP A 503 5.03 -14.03 -20.86
N PRO A 504 5.93 -15.00 -21.14
CA PRO A 504 6.11 -15.57 -22.48
C PRO A 504 4.90 -16.34 -23.01
N ASP A 505 3.94 -16.70 -22.15
CA ASP A 505 2.76 -17.48 -22.54
C ASP A 505 1.65 -16.63 -23.18
N VAL A 506 1.78 -15.29 -23.15
CA VAL A 506 0.82 -14.38 -23.77
C VAL A 506 0.92 -14.47 -25.29
N LYS A 507 -0.19 -14.82 -25.94
CA LYS A 507 -0.29 -14.95 -27.41
C LYS A 507 -0.92 -13.76 -28.10
N ARG A 508 -1.63 -12.93 -27.35
CA ARG A 508 -2.25 -11.72 -27.88
C ARG A 508 -2.32 -10.64 -26.81
N TRP A 509 -1.85 -9.45 -27.18
CA TRP A 509 -1.94 -8.22 -26.42
C TRP A 509 -3.02 -7.33 -27.00
N GLU A 510 -3.79 -6.69 -26.13
CA GLU A 510 -4.78 -5.70 -26.50
C GLU A 510 -4.62 -4.47 -25.59
N LEU A 511 -4.33 -3.30 -26.17
CA LEU A 511 -4.37 -2.03 -25.46
C LEU A 511 -5.66 -1.32 -25.81
N ARG A 512 -6.58 -1.26 -24.84
CA ARG A 512 -7.89 -0.64 -25.00
C ARG A 512 -7.89 0.74 -24.35
N GLN A 513 -8.17 1.76 -25.13
CA GLN A 513 -8.21 3.14 -24.67
C GLN A 513 -9.52 3.43 -23.91
N SER A 514 -9.48 4.49 -23.08
CA SER A 514 -10.62 4.92 -22.27
C SER A 514 -11.83 5.35 -23.10
N SER A 515 -11.58 6.00 -24.24
CA SER A 515 -12.62 6.39 -25.18
C SER A 515 -13.16 5.17 -25.94
N ARG A 516 -14.48 4.95 -25.84
CA ARG A 516 -15.14 3.71 -26.30
C ARG A 516 -15.18 3.54 -27.81
N ASP A 517 -15.04 4.63 -28.56
CA ASP A 517 -15.01 4.72 -30.01
C ASP A 517 -13.61 4.42 -30.60
N ARG A 518 -12.58 4.36 -29.76
CA ARG A 518 -11.21 4.03 -30.18
C ARG A 518 -11.05 2.54 -30.44
N LEU A 519 -10.46 2.21 -31.58
CA LEU A 519 -9.98 0.85 -31.85
C LEU A 519 -8.85 0.50 -30.87
N ALA A 520 -8.86 -0.74 -30.38
CA ALA A 520 -7.79 -1.24 -29.53
C ALA A 520 -6.55 -1.58 -30.37
N LEU A 521 -5.37 -1.24 -29.85
CA LEU A 521 -4.11 -1.66 -30.45
C LEU A 521 -3.85 -3.13 -30.10
N CYS A 522 -3.83 -4.01 -31.11
CA CYS A 522 -3.69 -5.46 -30.94
C CYS A 522 -2.37 -5.97 -31.49
N VAL A 523 -1.55 -6.66 -30.68
CA VAL A 523 -0.32 -7.32 -31.16
C VAL A 523 -0.38 -8.81 -30.79
N ASP A 524 -0.13 -9.69 -31.75
CA ASP A 524 -0.06 -11.13 -31.52
C ASP A 524 1.39 -11.64 -31.33
N ASP A 525 1.51 -12.93 -31.00
CA ASP A 525 2.79 -13.65 -30.79
C ASP A 525 3.76 -13.49 -31.97
N THR A 526 3.28 -13.35 -33.20
CA THR A 526 4.15 -13.16 -34.38
C THR A 526 4.80 -11.78 -34.35
N GLY A 527 4.01 -10.73 -34.10
CA GLY A 527 4.51 -9.37 -33.95
C GLY A 527 5.50 -9.26 -32.79
N VAL A 528 5.14 -9.81 -31.62
CA VAL A 528 6.00 -9.84 -30.43
C VAL A 528 7.32 -10.54 -30.71
N ARG A 529 7.31 -11.77 -31.24
CA ARG A 529 8.56 -12.53 -31.50
C ARG A 529 9.51 -11.79 -32.44
N VAL A 530 8.97 -11.17 -33.49
CA VAL A 530 9.80 -10.39 -34.42
C VAL A 530 10.35 -9.13 -33.72
N GLY A 531 9.55 -8.44 -32.91
CA GLY A 531 10.01 -7.32 -32.09
C GLY A 531 11.11 -7.71 -31.11
N LEU A 532 10.91 -8.78 -30.34
CA LEU A 532 11.86 -9.33 -29.37
C LEU A 532 13.18 -9.73 -30.06
N ARG A 533 13.13 -10.41 -31.21
CA ARG A 533 14.32 -10.78 -32.00
C ARG A 533 15.20 -9.57 -32.35
N VAL A 534 14.58 -8.41 -32.58
CA VAL A 534 15.30 -7.17 -32.88
C VAL A 534 15.79 -6.50 -31.59
N SER A 535 15.03 -6.53 -30.50
CA SER A 535 15.35 -5.82 -29.25
C SER A 535 16.26 -6.57 -28.28
N GLU A 536 16.15 -7.90 -28.20
CA GLU A 536 16.87 -8.78 -27.27
C GLU A 536 18.38 -8.52 -27.23
N PRO A 537 19.09 -8.43 -28.37
CA PRO A 537 20.54 -8.26 -28.35
C PRO A 537 20.99 -6.86 -27.89
N LEU A 538 20.05 -5.92 -27.67
CA LEU A 538 20.34 -4.49 -27.58
C LEU A 538 19.91 -3.83 -26.28
N TRP A 539 19.07 -4.48 -25.43
CA TRP A 539 18.51 -3.87 -24.22
C TRP A 539 19.54 -3.30 -23.23
N GLU A 540 20.74 -3.87 -23.16
CA GLU A 540 21.81 -3.39 -22.28
C GLU A 540 22.65 -2.26 -22.91
N ALA A 541 22.61 -2.13 -24.25
CA ALA A 541 23.50 -1.24 -25.00
C ALA A 541 22.81 0.06 -25.46
N VAL A 542 21.56 -0.03 -25.93
CA VAL A 542 20.78 1.10 -26.49
C VAL A 542 19.29 0.88 -26.25
N ASP A 543 18.47 1.95 -26.27
CA ASP A 543 17.00 1.79 -26.26
C ASP A 543 16.54 1.15 -27.57
N PRO A 544 15.99 -0.09 -27.54
CA PRO A 544 15.75 -0.80 -28.78
C PRO A 544 14.46 -0.43 -29.50
N LEU A 545 13.64 0.42 -28.90
CA LEU A 545 12.32 0.67 -29.43
C LEU A 545 12.24 1.38 -30.77
N PRO A 546 13.06 2.39 -31.10
CA PRO A 546 12.95 3.09 -32.39
C PRO A 546 13.02 2.15 -33.61
N PHE A 547 13.53 0.93 -33.45
CA PHE A 547 13.59 -0.08 -34.49
C PHE A 547 12.76 -1.34 -34.18
N ALA A 548 12.56 -1.71 -32.92
CA ALA A 548 11.68 -2.82 -32.53
C ALA A 548 10.18 -2.46 -32.61
N GLU A 549 9.83 -1.18 -32.60
CA GLU A 549 8.44 -0.72 -32.80
C GLU A 549 7.94 -0.95 -34.23
N LEU A 550 8.83 -0.98 -35.22
CA LEU A 550 8.45 -1.14 -36.63
C LEU A 550 7.74 -2.47 -36.92
N PRO A 551 8.26 -3.65 -36.51
CA PRO A 551 7.54 -4.90 -36.69
C PRO A 551 6.26 -4.99 -35.84
N LEU A 552 6.24 -4.41 -34.64
CA LEU A 552 5.05 -4.36 -33.80
C LEU A 552 3.94 -3.53 -34.45
N MET A 553 4.31 -2.42 -35.08
CA MET A 553 3.37 -1.56 -35.80
C MET A 553 2.81 -2.24 -37.05
N VAL A 554 3.63 -2.95 -37.82
CA VAL A 554 3.13 -3.79 -38.94
C VAL A 554 2.08 -4.77 -38.45
N ASN A 555 2.39 -5.52 -37.39
CA ASN A 555 1.47 -6.51 -36.84
C ASN A 555 0.19 -5.86 -36.30
N ALA A 556 0.31 -4.75 -35.59
CA ALA A 556 -0.83 -4.02 -35.07
C ALA A 556 -1.76 -3.51 -36.18
N MET A 557 -1.20 -2.95 -37.25
CA MET A 557 -1.98 -2.44 -38.38
C MET A 557 -2.69 -3.56 -39.12
N ALA A 558 -1.99 -4.68 -39.36
CA ALA A 558 -2.60 -5.88 -39.94
C ALA A 558 -3.76 -6.41 -39.08
N ASN A 559 -3.59 -6.45 -37.75
CA ASN A 559 -4.64 -6.87 -36.81
C ASN A 559 -5.82 -5.91 -36.74
N ALA A 560 -5.62 -4.63 -37.08
CA ALA A 560 -6.70 -3.66 -37.24
C ALA A 560 -7.41 -3.74 -38.60
N GLY A 561 -6.96 -4.62 -39.51
CA GLY A 561 -7.53 -4.80 -40.84
C GLY A 561 -7.02 -3.82 -41.89
N GLU A 562 -5.92 -3.09 -41.61
CA GLU A 562 -5.32 -2.17 -42.57
C GLU A 562 -4.70 -2.90 -43.75
N SER A 563 -4.74 -2.28 -44.92
CA SER A 563 -4.07 -2.83 -46.10
C SER A 563 -2.55 -2.85 -45.92
N ALA A 564 -1.88 -3.80 -46.58
CA ALA A 564 -0.42 -3.89 -46.57
C ALA A 564 0.26 -2.62 -47.13
N GLU A 565 -0.40 -1.91 -48.04
CA GLU A 565 0.13 -0.66 -48.61
C GLU A 565 0.10 0.50 -47.63
N VAL A 566 -1.03 0.71 -46.94
CA VAL A 566 -1.17 1.71 -45.88
C VAL A 566 -0.20 1.40 -44.74
N THR A 567 -0.12 0.13 -44.35
CA THR A 567 0.82 -0.35 -43.33
C THR A 567 2.27 -0.03 -43.70
N ALA A 568 2.71 -0.39 -44.90
CA ALA A 568 4.06 -0.09 -45.36
C ALA A 568 4.32 1.43 -45.40
N SER A 569 3.34 2.24 -45.81
CA SER A 569 3.46 3.70 -45.82
C SER A 569 3.70 4.27 -44.42
N SER A 570 2.89 3.87 -43.43
CA SER A 570 3.07 4.29 -42.03
C SER A 570 4.44 3.85 -41.48
N VAL A 571 4.84 2.60 -41.71
CA VAL A 571 6.13 2.07 -41.22
C VAL A 571 7.32 2.78 -41.85
N LEU A 572 7.25 3.09 -43.15
CA LEU A 572 8.27 3.89 -43.84
C LEU A 572 8.37 5.30 -43.24
N PHE A 573 7.23 5.91 -42.92
CA PHE A 573 7.20 7.22 -42.27
C PHE A 573 7.94 7.19 -40.92
N PHE A 574 7.60 6.27 -40.02
CA PHE A 574 8.25 6.18 -38.70
C PHE A 574 9.73 5.80 -38.80
N ALA A 575 10.09 4.84 -39.66
CA ALA A 575 11.48 4.49 -39.88
C ALA A 575 12.31 5.69 -40.38
N ALA A 576 11.75 6.49 -41.30
CA ALA A 576 12.38 7.72 -41.76
C ALA A 576 12.42 8.82 -40.68
N ALA A 577 11.36 8.93 -39.87
CA ALA A 577 11.27 9.90 -38.78
C ALA A 577 12.35 9.67 -37.72
N HIS A 578 12.64 8.42 -37.36
CA HIS A 578 13.72 8.12 -36.40
C HIS A 578 15.10 8.49 -36.95
N VAL A 579 15.39 8.21 -38.22
CA VAL A 579 16.67 8.59 -38.84
C VAL A 579 16.82 10.11 -38.87
N ALA A 580 15.78 10.82 -39.35
CA ALA A 580 15.81 12.28 -39.45
C ALA A 580 15.87 12.94 -38.07
N GLY A 581 15.06 12.48 -37.12
CA GLY A 581 15.05 13.01 -35.75
C GLY A 581 16.39 12.82 -35.04
N GLU A 582 17.05 11.67 -35.23
CA GLU A 582 18.38 11.43 -34.67
C GLU A 582 19.45 12.31 -35.32
N ARG A 583 19.41 12.47 -36.65
CA ARG A 583 20.28 13.42 -37.37
C ARG A 583 20.11 14.83 -36.80
N ASP A 584 18.87 15.29 -36.65
CA ASP A 584 18.57 16.64 -36.23
C ASP A 584 19.02 16.88 -34.78
N ARG A 585 18.82 15.89 -33.88
CA ARG A 585 19.33 15.91 -32.51
C ARG A 585 20.86 16.02 -32.45
N LEU A 586 21.57 15.32 -33.34
CA LEU A 586 23.04 15.28 -33.39
C LEU A 586 23.65 16.40 -34.26
N SER A 587 22.83 17.17 -34.97
CA SER A 587 23.26 18.11 -36.01
C SER A 587 24.35 19.08 -35.53
N HIS A 588 24.19 19.67 -34.34
CA HIS A 588 25.20 20.57 -33.78
C HIS A 588 26.55 19.88 -33.55
N ALA A 589 26.59 18.68 -32.99
CA ALA A 589 27.84 17.94 -32.77
C ALA A 589 28.49 17.54 -34.10
N LEU A 590 27.67 17.13 -35.07
CA LEU A 590 28.11 16.77 -36.42
C LEU A 590 28.73 17.95 -37.15
N THR A 591 28.13 19.14 -37.12
CA THR A 591 28.69 20.34 -37.75
C THR A 591 30.04 20.76 -37.15
N HIS A 592 30.30 20.40 -35.90
CA HIS A 592 31.58 20.66 -35.22
C HIS A 592 32.60 19.53 -35.40
N GLY A 593 32.32 18.55 -36.26
CA GLY A 593 33.29 17.49 -36.58
C GLY A 593 33.33 16.33 -35.58
N ASP A 594 32.34 16.19 -34.70
CA ASP A 594 32.34 15.15 -33.68
C ASP A 594 32.21 13.75 -34.29
N SER A 595 33.26 12.94 -34.11
CA SER A 595 33.33 11.57 -34.59
C SER A 595 32.45 10.59 -33.79
N ALA A 596 32.14 10.90 -32.52
CA ALA A 596 31.24 10.08 -31.70
C ALA A 596 29.80 10.23 -32.19
N ALA A 597 29.33 11.47 -32.40
CA ALA A 597 28.02 11.75 -32.98
C ALA A 597 27.83 11.09 -34.35
N LYS A 598 28.89 11.08 -35.18
CA LYS A 598 28.90 10.34 -36.45
C LYS A 598 28.68 8.84 -36.25
N LYS A 599 29.42 8.21 -35.33
CA LYS A 599 29.29 6.77 -35.05
C LYS A 599 27.89 6.42 -34.53
N GLU A 600 27.34 7.26 -33.66
CA GLU A 600 25.99 7.11 -33.11
C GLU A 600 24.93 7.15 -34.21
N LEU A 601 24.94 8.17 -35.08
CA LEU A 601 23.99 8.28 -36.19
C LEU A 601 24.07 7.11 -37.18
N ILE A 602 25.28 6.65 -37.51
CA ILE A 602 25.50 5.46 -38.36
C ILE A 602 24.95 4.21 -37.68
N SER A 603 25.19 4.05 -36.37
CA SER A 603 24.68 2.92 -35.59
C SER A 603 23.15 2.91 -35.59
N THR A 604 22.52 4.02 -35.22
CA THR A 604 21.06 4.18 -35.19
C THR A 604 20.44 3.88 -36.55
N THR A 605 21.02 4.39 -37.65
CA THR A 605 20.52 4.11 -39.01
C THR A 605 20.61 2.63 -39.36
N LYS A 606 21.72 1.95 -39.02
CA LYS A 606 21.85 0.50 -39.24
C LYS A 606 20.81 -0.29 -38.45
N LEU A 607 20.53 0.10 -37.21
CA LEU A 607 19.52 -0.55 -36.38
C LEU A 607 18.11 -0.34 -36.95
N ILE A 608 17.79 0.86 -37.44
CA ILE A 608 16.51 1.15 -38.13
C ILE A 608 16.39 0.33 -39.42
N SER A 609 17.47 0.18 -40.19
CA SER A 609 17.49 -0.71 -41.36
C SER A 609 17.19 -2.16 -40.97
N THR A 610 17.79 -2.67 -39.89
CA THR A 610 17.49 -4.00 -39.35
C THR A 610 16.02 -4.14 -38.92
N GLY A 611 15.49 -3.16 -38.19
CA GLY A 611 14.08 -3.12 -37.79
C GLY A 611 13.12 -3.10 -38.98
N ALA A 612 13.42 -2.30 -40.01
CA ALA A 612 12.64 -2.24 -41.24
C ALA A 612 12.67 -3.55 -42.03
N LYS A 613 13.82 -4.25 -42.07
CA LYS A 613 13.90 -5.61 -42.66
C LYS A 613 13.04 -6.61 -41.90
N ALA A 614 13.12 -6.59 -40.57
CA ALA A 614 12.31 -7.47 -39.73
C ALA A 614 10.80 -7.18 -39.87
N ALA A 615 10.43 -5.91 -39.95
CA ALA A 615 9.05 -5.49 -40.23
C ALA A 615 8.57 -5.94 -41.62
N ALA A 616 9.46 -5.97 -42.62
CA ALA A 616 9.14 -6.45 -43.96
C ALA A 616 8.86 -7.95 -44.02
N ASP A 617 9.42 -8.75 -43.09
CA ASP A 617 9.12 -10.19 -42.97
C ASP A 617 7.64 -10.46 -42.60
N LEU A 618 6.95 -9.47 -42.03
CA LEU A 618 5.54 -9.55 -41.64
C LEU A 618 4.58 -9.05 -42.74
N LEU A 619 5.11 -8.57 -43.87
CA LEU A 619 4.33 -8.04 -44.99
C LEU A 619 4.43 -8.96 -46.20
N GLU A 620 3.45 -8.88 -47.09
CA GLU A 620 3.45 -9.62 -48.35
C GLU A 620 3.71 -8.71 -49.57
N ASN A 621 4.07 -9.35 -50.69
CA ASN A 621 4.02 -8.76 -52.03
C ASN A 621 4.80 -7.43 -52.20
N GLN A 622 4.14 -6.41 -52.75
CA GLN A 622 4.75 -5.12 -53.09
C GLN A 622 5.09 -4.30 -51.85
N ALA A 623 4.31 -4.40 -50.78
CA ALA A 623 4.56 -3.74 -49.49
C ALA A 623 5.88 -4.21 -48.88
N ARG A 624 6.11 -5.52 -48.85
CA ARG A 624 7.39 -6.13 -48.43
C ARG A 624 8.57 -5.59 -49.25
N ARG A 625 8.45 -5.59 -50.58
CA ARG A 625 9.50 -5.08 -51.48
C ARG A 625 9.82 -3.61 -51.25
N LYS A 626 8.81 -2.75 -51.04
CA LYS A 626 8.98 -1.33 -50.73
C LYS A 626 9.80 -1.12 -49.44
N LEU A 627 9.47 -1.86 -48.39
CA LEU A 627 10.14 -1.71 -47.09
C LEU A 627 11.57 -2.27 -47.11
N LEU A 628 11.81 -3.41 -47.78
CA LEU A 628 13.16 -3.95 -47.99
C LEU A 628 14.04 -2.99 -48.79
N ALA A 629 13.52 -2.43 -49.89
CA ALA A 629 14.27 -1.48 -50.70
C ALA A 629 14.67 -0.23 -49.90
N PHE A 630 13.77 0.29 -49.05
CA PHE A 630 14.10 1.40 -48.16
C PHE A 630 15.18 1.01 -47.14
N ALA A 631 15.08 -0.17 -46.53
CA ALA A 631 16.08 -0.66 -45.59
C ALA A 631 17.47 -0.84 -46.24
N GLU A 632 17.52 -1.32 -47.48
CA GLU A 632 18.75 -1.43 -48.28
C GLU A 632 19.35 -0.05 -48.59
N VAL A 633 18.51 0.93 -48.94
CA VAL A 633 18.95 2.31 -49.15
C VAL A 633 19.55 2.91 -47.87
N LEU A 634 18.92 2.71 -46.70
CA LEU A 634 19.47 3.16 -45.42
C LEU A 634 20.80 2.46 -45.07
N ALA A 635 20.93 1.17 -45.37
CA ALA A 635 22.18 0.43 -45.17
C ALA A 635 23.29 0.93 -46.10
N GLY A 636 22.96 1.20 -47.38
CA GLY A 636 23.88 1.78 -48.36
C GLY A 636 24.35 3.18 -48.00
N GLU A 637 23.43 4.05 -47.55
CA GLU A 637 23.77 5.36 -46.98
C GLU A 637 24.71 5.19 -45.78
N SER A 638 24.39 4.31 -44.83
CA SER A 638 25.25 4.04 -43.67
C SER A 638 26.67 3.65 -44.07
N HIS A 639 26.84 2.85 -45.14
CA HIS A 639 28.15 2.47 -45.67
C HIS A 639 28.90 3.65 -46.30
N ARG A 640 28.22 4.44 -47.14
CA ARG A 640 28.78 5.66 -47.74
C ARG A 640 29.23 6.66 -46.67
N LEU A 641 28.48 6.77 -45.57
CA LEU A 641 28.72 7.76 -44.54
C LEU A 641 29.87 7.38 -43.59
N VAL A 642 30.37 6.14 -43.61
CA VAL A 642 31.59 5.75 -42.88
C VAL A 642 32.78 6.60 -43.33
N THR A 643 32.86 6.93 -44.63
CA THR A 643 33.98 7.69 -45.21
C THR A 643 33.70 9.19 -45.31
N ALA A 644 32.45 9.63 -45.18
CA ALA A 644 32.05 11.05 -45.20
C ALA A 644 32.55 11.85 -44.00
N HIS A 645 32.75 13.16 -44.14
CA HIS A 645 33.09 13.99 -42.98
C HIS A 645 31.87 14.19 -42.05
N PRO A 646 32.05 14.31 -40.72
CA PRO A 646 30.91 14.43 -39.79
C PRO A 646 29.96 15.60 -40.11
N TRP A 647 30.47 16.75 -40.56
CA TRP A 647 29.66 17.92 -40.88
C TRP A 647 28.75 17.71 -42.10
N GLU A 648 29.12 16.81 -43.02
CA GLU A 648 28.30 16.44 -44.18
C GLU A 648 27.03 15.68 -43.74
N LEU A 649 27.08 15.02 -42.58
CA LEU A 649 25.98 14.23 -42.04
C LEU A 649 24.87 15.11 -41.44
N ALA A 650 25.19 16.33 -41.02
CA ALA A 650 24.23 17.28 -40.46
C ALA A 650 23.12 17.67 -41.45
N ARG A 651 23.37 17.47 -42.76
CA ARG A 651 22.40 17.68 -43.85
C ARG A 651 22.21 16.41 -44.71
N GLY A 652 22.67 15.25 -44.23
CA GLY A 652 22.60 13.97 -44.92
C GLY A 652 21.22 13.31 -44.84
N PHE A 653 21.10 12.07 -45.33
CA PHE A 653 19.87 11.24 -45.27
C PHE A 653 18.69 11.73 -46.13
N VAL A 654 18.96 12.25 -47.33
CA VAL A 654 17.94 12.62 -48.33
C VAL A 654 16.84 11.56 -48.55
N PRO A 655 17.13 10.25 -48.56
CA PRO A 655 16.08 9.23 -48.67
C PRO A 655 15.06 9.26 -47.51
N ALA A 656 15.50 9.55 -46.28
CA ALA A 656 14.60 9.68 -45.13
C ALA A 656 13.72 10.94 -45.27
N ASP A 657 14.31 12.09 -45.60
CA ASP A 657 13.54 13.33 -45.83
C ASP A 657 12.55 13.20 -47.01
N ARG A 658 12.88 12.36 -47.99
CA ARG A 658 11.98 12.05 -49.11
C ARG A 658 10.84 11.15 -48.68
N ALA A 659 11.11 10.14 -47.85
CA ALA A 659 10.08 9.25 -47.32
C ALA A 659 9.09 10.02 -46.43
N LEU A 660 9.58 10.90 -45.55
CA LEU A 660 8.75 11.77 -44.70
C LEU A 660 7.81 12.68 -45.51
N ARG A 661 8.26 13.18 -46.67
CA ARG A 661 7.42 14.00 -47.56
C ARG A 661 6.40 13.21 -48.37
N ARG A 662 6.65 11.91 -48.59
CA ARG A 662 5.83 11.06 -49.47
C ARG A 662 4.79 10.24 -48.71
N HIS A 663 5.02 9.97 -47.44
CA HIS A 663 4.19 9.10 -46.63
C HIS A 663 3.55 9.90 -45.50
N VAL A 664 2.30 9.60 -45.21
CA VAL A 664 1.56 10.12 -44.05
C VAL A 664 1.18 8.91 -43.20
N PRO A 665 1.45 8.92 -41.88
CA PRO A 665 1.06 7.81 -41.03
C PRO A 665 -0.46 7.77 -40.91
N CYS A 666 -1.06 6.63 -41.22
CA CYS A 666 -2.46 6.33 -40.92
C CYS A 666 -2.47 5.26 -39.83
N LEU A 667 -2.88 5.63 -38.62
CA LEU A 667 -2.89 4.75 -37.45
C LEU A 667 -4.33 4.59 -36.95
N PRO A 668 -4.97 3.42 -37.13
CA PRO A 668 -6.41 3.28 -36.90
C PRO A 668 -6.84 3.43 -35.42
N TRP A 669 -5.90 3.29 -34.48
CA TRP A 669 -6.12 3.48 -33.04
C TRP A 669 -5.83 4.91 -32.55
N ILE A 670 -5.28 5.80 -33.38
CA ILE A 670 -5.02 7.20 -33.02
C ILE A 670 -5.74 8.09 -34.02
N THR A 671 -6.71 8.90 -33.59
CA THR A 671 -7.09 10.06 -34.42
C THR A 671 -6.29 11.25 -33.93
N GLU A 672 -5.86 12.09 -34.87
CA GLU A 672 -5.42 13.44 -34.55
C GLU A 672 -6.53 14.11 -33.75
N ALA A 673 -6.18 14.69 -32.59
CA ALA A 673 -7.05 15.65 -31.95
C ALA A 673 -7.29 16.75 -33.01
N GLY A 674 -8.55 17.02 -33.33
CA GLY A 674 -8.89 18.06 -34.29
C GLY A 674 -8.11 19.33 -33.99
N GLY A 675 -7.27 19.74 -34.94
CA GLY A 675 -6.71 21.08 -35.01
C GLY A 675 -7.78 22.09 -35.41
#